data_AF-A0A6M1P022-F1
#
_entry.id   AF-A0A6M1P022-F1
#
_cell.length_a   1.000
_cell.length_b   1.000
_cell.length_c   1.000
_cell.angle_alpha   90.00
_cell.angle_beta   90.00
_cell.angle_gamma   90.00
#
_symmetry.space_group_name_H-M   'P 1'
#
loop_
_entity.id
_entity.type
_entity.pdbx_description
1 polymer ?
#
loop_
_entity_poly.entity_id
_entity_poly.type
_entity_poly.pdbx_seq_one_letter_code
_entity_poly.pdbx_strand_id
1 'polypeptide(L)'
;MLLVAVCGCVAPRHPNQNEKTSSPNFKIRYNALYNVDKLLLQVENNFHYSTSSLFGTPNKSYFANMDEVVTRLQELLPLANHSYLQEELYFKLGKAYFFKAEYYNSLAYLDLITDKSLSLDATLWKAKALYSLSKTNESLRIINDFPKDELSKKDKALFYALKADNFLVAYQPDSAATYLQQAVKTFLPKKYKQHWQLQMGKLYANTGNALASNYLSKVAKSNTVSDEIKLEAEIALANIISNKLEQRTGILLRILNKGYSIGKEQIVFAAIADNFALASNLDTAVNYYQKSLQHQTESASFRNLVHWKLAKIYLQQNQIELAGNSLAEITLDSLDLVGQNYAGLIENYQEWLELLLPIEKLDKENANTESYKQALYELVRFYRKYNLKDEALSLMKKLVEFSDYQNMDYLHELALLDSDTIEFANHAYEQKLLEQQKFYTNYAQLYADFEAEKYSDVIRKVDSLLDEDNWEISHRSKFSYLQAFALGHIHPVDSLIRALENVRQNYIHTPEGNRANHHLRFIINNKSDFEKRKFALEKSRGLFQMKEMELNVDTLASNPHTRDLQNIGTFIEYELPKLEPYYFVVMIENPRVNLVPSRYAIGQFLRTRYANSGYGHSLSFLGDSVQMISVGVFESLDVAKNFESNIVGFLPEIIKVGEKKYTTFVIPKSTFELSKEKSHIDKYLEKYINK
;
A
#
# COMPACT_ATOMS: atom_id res chain seq x y z
N MET A 1 15.60 -40.41 41.68
CA MET A 1 17.01 -40.03 41.55
C MET A 1 17.62 -40.77 40.38
N LEU A 2 17.66 -40.14 39.20
CA LEU A 2 18.46 -40.59 38.06
C LEU A 2 18.54 -39.40 37.09
N LEU A 3 19.78 -39.02 36.76
CA LEU A 3 20.15 -37.88 35.93
C LEU A 3 19.48 -37.93 34.55
N VAL A 4 18.87 -36.82 34.12
CA VAL A 4 18.51 -36.59 32.72
C VAL A 4 19.25 -35.38 32.21
N ALA A 5 20.27 -35.66 31.39
CA ALA A 5 20.99 -34.72 30.57
C ALA A 5 20.04 -34.11 29.51
N VAL A 6 19.63 -32.87 29.75
CA VAL A 6 19.17 -31.96 28.70
C VAL A 6 19.89 -30.65 28.94
N CYS A 7 21.03 -30.51 28.27
CA CYS A 7 21.48 -29.26 27.68
C CYS A 7 22.69 -29.61 26.83
N GLY A 8 22.71 -29.11 25.59
CA GLY A 8 23.97 -28.64 25.03
C GLY A 8 24.38 -27.42 25.83
N CYS A 9 24.72 -27.64 27.09
CA CYS A 9 25.65 -26.80 27.82
C CYS A 9 26.96 -27.27 27.23
N VAL A 10 27.59 -26.43 26.42
CA VAL A 10 29.03 -26.34 26.57
C VAL A 10 29.21 -26.04 28.05
N ALA A 11 29.61 -27.04 28.84
CA ALA A 11 30.15 -26.78 30.16
C ALA A 11 31.15 -25.64 29.97
N PRO A 12 31.13 -24.56 30.78
CA PRO A 12 32.10 -23.50 30.61
C PRO A 12 33.46 -24.17 30.59
N ARG A 13 34.11 -24.18 29.42
CA ARG A 13 35.49 -24.63 29.33
C ARG A 13 36.21 -23.72 30.31
N HIS A 14 36.73 -24.34 31.36
CA HIS A 14 37.43 -23.67 32.43
C HIS A 14 38.27 -22.53 31.83
N PRO A 15 38.00 -21.26 32.20
CA PRO A 15 39.05 -20.26 32.05
C PRO A 15 40.25 -20.82 32.79
N ASN A 16 41.43 -20.72 32.18
CA ASN A 16 42.71 -21.17 32.73
C ASN A 16 42.74 -21.05 34.27
N GLN A 17 43.25 -22.11 34.92
CA GLN A 17 43.17 -22.41 36.35
C GLN A 17 43.80 -21.36 37.32
N ASN A 18 44.03 -20.11 36.91
CA ASN A 18 44.81 -19.15 37.67
C ASN A 18 44.03 -18.00 38.35
N GLU A 19 42.71 -17.95 38.28
CA GLU A 19 41.92 -16.96 39.04
C GLU A 19 40.90 -17.62 40.00
N LYS A 20 41.40 -18.47 40.89
CA LYS A 20 40.73 -18.72 42.17
C LYS A 20 41.10 -17.61 43.13
N THR A 21 40.51 -16.42 42.99
CA THR A 21 40.49 -15.44 44.07
C THR A 21 39.07 -15.30 44.60
N SER A 22 38.91 -15.82 45.82
CA SER A 22 37.77 -15.73 46.71
C SER A 22 37.44 -14.27 47.09
N SER A 23 37.05 -13.46 46.11
CA SER A 23 36.56 -12.10 46.31
C SER A 23 35.03 -12.13 46.50
N PRO A 24 34.47 -11.42 47.50
CA PRO A 24 33.02 -11.23 47.65
C PRO A 24 32.36 -10.74 46.35
N ASN A 25 33.04 -9.89 45.58
CA ASN A 25 32.55 -9.36 44.32
C ASN A 25 32.36 -10.44 43.24
N PHE A 26 33.24 -11.44 43.17
CA PHE A 26 33.09 -12.56 42.24
C PHE A 26 31.85 -13.40 42.57
N LYS A 27 31.64 -13.71 43.86
CA LYS A 27 30.47 -14.48 44.32
C LYS A 27 29.15 -13.73 44.06
N ILE A 28 29.14 -12.41 44.26
CA ILE A 28 27.96 -11.56 44.00
C ILE A 28 27.62 -11.56 42.51
N ARG A 29 28.62 -11.38 41.61
CA ARG A 29 28.42 -11.43 40.16
C ARG A 29 27.94 -12.80 39.68
N TYR A 30 28.55 -13.88 40.17
CA TYR A 30 28.15 -15.25 39.82
C TYR A 30 26.70 -15.56 40.24
N ASN A 31 26.34 -15.22 41.48
CA ASN A 31 24.97 -15.43 41.98
C ASN A 31 23.95 -14.59 41.19
N ALA A 32 24.31 -13.36 40.83
CA ALA A 32 23.47 -12.50 40.01
C ALA A 32 23.22 -13.11 38.61
N LEU A 33 24.28 -13.57 37.93
CA LEU A 33 24.17 -14.18 36.60
C LEU A 33 23.41 -15.50 36.64
N TYR A 34 23.63 -16.32 37.65
CA TYR A 34 22.87 -17.56 37.83
C TYR A 34 21.36 -17.32 37.96
N ASN A 35 20.97 -16.30 38.73
CA ASN A 35 19.55 -15.93 38.86
C ASN A 35 18.97 -15.39 37.55
N VAL A 36 19.74 -14.58 36.82
CA VAL A 36 19.35 -14.10 35.48
C VAL A 36 19.14 -15.29 34.53
N ASP A 37 20.09 -16.22 34.46
CA ASP A 37 19.99 -17.37 33.56
C ASP A 37 18.80 -18.27 33.89
N LYS A 38 18.55 -18.50 35.18
CA LYS A 38 17.38 -19.26 35.64
C LYS A 38 16.07 -18.59 35.19
N LEU A 39 15.98 -17.27 35.33
CA LEU A 39 14.78 -16.52 34.97
C LEU A 39 14.60 -16.44 33.46
N LEU A 40 15.66 -16.18 32.68
CA LEU A 40 15.62 -16.22 31.22
C LEU A 40 15.16 -17.60 30.71
N LEU A 41 15.68 -18.68 31.30
CA LEU A 41 15.26 -20.04 30.97
C LEU A 41 13.78 -20.29 31.33
N GLN A 42 13.34 -19.80 32.48
CA GLN A 42 11.94 -19.90 32.91
C GLN A 42 11.00 -19.20 31.92
N VAL A 43 11.34 -17.99 31.47
CA VAL A 43 10.54 -17.28 30.46
C VAL A 43 10.53 -18.05 29.14
N GLU A 44 11.69 -18.48 28.65
CA GLU A 44 11.81 -19.22 27.38
C GLU A 44 11.09 -20.58 27.38
N ASN A 45 10.83 -21.16 28.56
CA ASN A 45 10.05 -22.39 28.70
C ASN A 45 8.55 -22.15 28.77
N ASN A 46 8.12 -20.92 29.07
CA ASN A 46 6.72 -20.50 29.15
C ASN A 46 6.30 -19.61 27.97
N PHE A 47 7.01 -19.72 26.84
CA PHE A 47 6.63 -19.08 25.60
C PHE A 47 5.27 -19.56 25.11
N HIS A 48 4.50 -18.63 24.55
CA HIS A 48 3.25 -18.94 23.90
C HIS A 48 3.52 -19.44 22.48
N TYR A 49 2.99 -20.61 22.12
CA TYR A 49 3.20 -21.19 20.81
C TYR A 49 1.97 -20.89 19.94
N SER A 50 2.12 -20.00 18.96
CA SER A 50 1.09 -19.63 17.99
C SER A 50 1.30 -20.33 16.65
N THR A 51 0.35 -20.15 15.74
CA THR A 51 0.42 -20.65 14.36
C THR A 51 1.47 -19.94 13.50
N SER A 52 1.87 -18.74 13.90
CA SER A 52 2.79 -17.85 13.18
C SER A 52 4.23 -17.89 13.70
N SER A 53 4.52 -18.71 14.72
CA SER A 53 5.87 -18.83 15.30
C SER A 53 6.21 -20.27 15.65
N LEU A 54 7.30 -20.79 15.09
CA LEU A 54 7.86 -22.11 15.36
C LEU A 54 8.69 -22.17 16.65
N PHE A 55 9.11 -21.01 17.16
CA PHE A 55 9.88 -20.90 18.38
C PHE A 55 9.08 -20.41 19.58
N GLY A 56 7.82 -20.00 19.36
CA GLY A 56 6.97 -19.35 20.34
C GLY A 56 7.28 -17.85 20.50
N THR A 57 6.38 -17.13 21.16
CA THR A 57 6.49 -15.72 21.48
C THR A 57 6.57 -15.48 22.99
N PRO A 58 7.19 -14.38 23.44
CA PRO A 58 7.27 -14.05 24.86
C PRO A 58 5.90 -13.83 25.48
N ASN A 59 5.70 -14.33 26.71
CA ASN A 59 4.49 -14.07 27.48
C ASN A 59 4.62 -12.75 28.26
N LYS A 60 3.67 -11.83 28.02
CA LYS A 60 3.62 -10.49 28.64
C LYS A 60 3.65 -10.52 30.18
N SER A 61 3.18 -11.60 30.81
CA SER A 61 3.22 -11.74 32.28
C SER A 61 4.63 -11.67 32.87
N TYR A 62 5.67 -11.93 32.08
CA TYR A 62 7.07 -11.90 32.52
C TYR A 62 7.78 -10.57 32.21
N PHE A 63 7.11 -9.57 31.63
CA PHE A 63 7.78 -8.32 31.23
C PHE A 63 8.40 -7.59 32.43
N ALA A 64 7.69 -7.50 33.56
CA ALA A 64 8.24 -6.91 34.78
C ALA A 64 9.44 -7.68 35.33
N ASN A 65 9.44 -9.02 35.22
CA ASN A 65 10.62 -9.82 35.58
C ASN A 65 11.80 -9.53 34.65
N MET A 66 11.55 -9.23 33.37
CA MET A 66 12.61 -8.84 32.43
C MET A 66 13.15 -7.44 32.69
N ASP A 67 12.34 -6.50 33.19
CA ASP A 67 12.83 -5.19 33.64
C ASP A 67 13.85 -5.33 34.78
N GLU A 68 13.58 -6.21 35.75
CA GLU A 68 14.52 -6.52 36.83
C GLU A 68 15.81 -7.13 36.29
N VAL A 69 15.69 -8.08 35.35
CA VAL A 69 16.86 -8.70 34.69
C VAL A 69 17.69 -7.68 33.94
N VAL A 70 17.06 -6.81 33.14
CA VAL A 70 17.74 -5.76 32.37
C VAL A 70 18.48 -4.83 33.31
N THR A 71 17.81 -4.33 34.35
CA THR A 71 18.42 -3.44 35.36
C THR A 71 19.65 -4.09 35.98
N ARG A 72 19.52 -5.35 36.42
CA ARG A 72 20.62 -6.08 37.05
C ARG A 72 21.79 -6.35 36.10
N LEU A 73 21.50 -6.65 34.83
CA LEU A 73 22.54 -6.83 33.81
C LEU A 73 23.26 -5.51 33.49
N GLN A 74 22.54 -4.39 33.46
CA GLN A 74 23.11 -3.05 33.25
C GLN A 74 24.00 -2.64 34.43
N GLU A 75 23.65 -2.96 35.67
CA GLU A 75 24.50 -2.74 36.85
C GLU A 75 25.80 -3.56 36.81
N LEU A 76 25.75 -4.75 36.22
CA LEU A 76 26.92 -5.64 36.06
C LEU A 76 27.83 -5.22 34.91
N LEU A 77 27.32 -4.49 33.91
CA LEU A 77 28.06 -4.17 32.69
C LEU A 77 29.32 -3.31 32.95
N PRO A 78 29.29 -2.23 33.74
CA PRO A 78 30.50 -1.45 34.08
C PRO A 78 31.55 -2.26 34.86
N LEU A 79 31.15 -3.37 35.45
CA LEU A 79 32.00 -4.23 36.26
C LEU A 79 32.73 -5.28 35.41
N ALA A 80 32.39 -5.44 34.13
CA ALA A 80 32.99 -6.41 33.23
C ALA A 80 34.35 -5.92 32.70
N ASN A 81 35.44 -6.50 33.23
CA ASN A 81 36.81 -6.10 32.89
C ASN A 81 37.41 -6.91 31.72
N HIS A 82 36.66 -7.87 31.17
CA HIS A 82 37.11 -8.75 30.09
C HIS A 82 36.09 -8.78 28.97
N SER A 83 36.57 -8.71 27.73
CA SER A 83 35.74 -8.66 26.51
C SER A 83 34.72 -9.81 26.44
N TYR A 84 35.10 -11.05 26.79
CA TYR A 84 34.16 -12.18 26.81
C TYR A 84 32.98 -11.96 27.77
N LEU A 85 33.24 -11.53 29.01
CA LEU A 85 32.18 -11.31 30.00
C LEU A 85 31.26 -10.17 29.57
N GLN A 86 31.82 -9.12 28.96
CA GLN A 86 31.06 -7.99 28.45
C GLN A 86 30.12 -8.43 27.30
N GLU A 87 30.61 -9.25 26.37
CA GLU A 87 29.79 -9.82 25.30
C GLU A 87 28.75 -10.82 25.80
N GLU A 88 29.05 -11.59 26.84
CA GLU A 88 28.07 -12.47 27.50
C GLU A 88 26.92 -11.66 28.12
N LEU A 89 27.24 -10.52 28.76
CA LEU A 89 26.23 -9.59 29.28
C LEU A 89 25.40 -8.96 28.16
N TYR A 90 26.02 -8.56 27.04
CA TYR A 90 25.30 -8.07 25.86
C TYR A 90 24.35 -9.13 25.29
N PHE A 91 24.79 -10.38 25.22
CA PHE A 91 23.94 -11.48 24.78
C PHE A 91 22.72 -11.66 25.69
N LYS A 92 22.92 -11.66 27.02
CA LYS A 92 21.82 -11.78 27.99
C LYS A 92 20.88 -10.57 27.93
N LEU A 93 21.40 -9.35 27.75
CA LEU A 93 20.60 -8.14 27.54
C LEU A 93 19.77 -8.25 26.26
N GLY A 94 20.39 -8.65 25.16
CA GLY A 94 19.72 -8.90 23.89
C GLY A 94 18.54 -9.87 24.02
N LYS A 95 18.73 -10.98 24.74
CA LYS A 95 17.64 -11.92 25.06
C LYS A 95 16.56 -11.31 25.94
N ALA A 96 16.94 -10.59 27.00
CA ALA A 96 15.99 -9.98 27.93
C ALA A 96 15.09 -8.96 27.21
N TYR A 97 15.67 -8.09 26.36
CA TYR A 97 14.91 -7.17 25.52
C TYR A 97 14.02 -7.87 24.50
N PHE A 98 14.48 -8.99 23.90
CA PHE A 98 13.61 -9.81 23.06
C PHE A 98 12.41 -10.33 23.85
N PHE A 99 12.61 -10.80 25.09
CA PHE A 99 11.52 -11.29 25.95
C PHE A 99 10.55 -10.19 26.37
N LYS A 100 10.96 -8.92 26.32
CA LYS A 100 10.08 -7.75 26.48
C LYS A 100 9.34 -7.33 25.20
N ALA A 101 9.55 -8.06 24.09
CA ALA A 101 9.13 -7.64 22.75
C ALA A 101 9.74 -6.30 22.29
N GLU A 102 10.86 -5.87 22.88
CA GLU A 102 11.61 -4.67 22.49
C GLU A 102 12.71 -5.05 21.48
N TYR A 103 12.28 -5.45 20.28
CA TYR A 103 13.17 -6.08 19.30
C TYR A 103 14.29 -5.17 18.77
N TYR A 104 14.08 -3.86 18.69
CA TYR A 104 15.15 -2.92 18.30
C TYR A 104 16.28 -2.87 19.34
N ASN A 105 15.92 -2.82 20.63
CA ASN A 105 16.90 -2.87 21.73
C ASN A 105 17.62 -4.23 21.74
N SER A 106 16.88 -5.31 21.51
CA SER A 106 17.47 -6.65 21.37
C SER A 106 18.56 -6.69 20.30
N LEU A 107 18.26 -6.19 19.09
CA LEU A 107 19.21 -6.14 17.99
C LEU A 107 20.45 -5.31 18.33
N ALA A 108 20.26 -4.11 18.90
CA ALA A 108 21.36 -3.22 19.26
C ALA A 108 22.39 -3.89 20.17
N TYR A 109 21.96 -4.64 21.19
CA TYR A 109 22.89 -5.37 22.07
C TYR A 109 23.51 -6.59 21.40
N LEU A 110 22.74 -7.34 20.61
CA LEU A 110 23.26 -8.52 19.91
C LEU A 110 24.30 -8.12 18.84
N ASP A 111 24.20 -6.93 18.25
CA ASP A 111 25.15 -6.39 17.28
C ASP A 111 26.51 -6.04 17.87
N LEU A 112 26.61 -5.91 19.19
CA LEU A 112 27.88 -5.69 19.89
C LEU A 112 28.69 -6.98 20.11
N ILE A 113 28.14 -8.15 19.77
CA ILE A 113 28.80 -9.45 19.95
C ILE A 113 29.70 -9.72 18.74
N THR A 114 31.00 -9.85 19.00
CA THR A 114 32.04 -10.13 17.99
C THR A 114 32.70 -11.50 18.20
N ASP A 115 32.55 -12.09 19.38
CA ASP A 115 33.10 -13.39 19.75
C ASP A 115 32.46 -14.52 18.93
N LYS A 116 33.30 -15.29 18.26
CA LYS A 116 32.89 -16.43 17.43
C LYS A 116 32.15 -17.50 18.23
N SER A 117 32.46 -17.69 19.51
CA SER A 117 31.82 -18.68 20.38
C SER A 117 30.35 -18.39 20.67
N LEU A 118 29.97 -17.10 20.73
CA LEU A 118 28.60 -16.63 20.93
C LEU A 118 27.89 -16.32 19.60
N SER A 119 28.64 -16.24 18.49
CA SER A 119 28.13 -15.84 17.17
C SER A 119 26.92 -16.66 16.69
N LEU A 120 26.89 -17.97 16.97
CA LEU A 120 25.78 -18.84 16.58
C LEU A 120 24.48 -18.43 17.28
N ASP A 121 24.50 -18.41 18.61
CA ASP A 121 23.33 -18.07 19.42
C ASP A 121 22.91 -16.61 19.19
N ALA A 122 23.88 -15.69 19.09
CA ALA A 122 23.61 -14.29 18.75
C ALA A 122 22.89 -14.17 17.41
N THR A 123 23.36 -14.86 16.37
CA THR A 123 22.72 -14.86 15.04
C THR A 123 21.31 -15.43 15.10
N LEU A 124 21.10 -16.52 15.85
CA LEU A 124 19.76 -17.10 16.04
C LEU A 124 18.79 -16.10 16.68
N TRP A 125 19.21 -15.36 17.71
CA TRP A 125 18.37 -14.36 18.36
C TRP A 125 18.18 -13.09 17.53
N LYS A 126 19.20 -12.65 16.77
CA LYS A 126 19.05 -11.55 15.80
C LYS A 126 18.03 -11.89 14.73
N ALA A 127 18.10 -13.11 14.19
CA ALA A 127 17.15 -13.58 13.19
C ALA A 127 15.73 -13.56 13.74
N LYS A 128 15.56 -13.98 15.00
CA LYS A 128 14.28 -13.90 15.71
C LYS A 128 13.76 -12.47 15.82
N ALA A 129 14.59 -11.57 16.33
CA ALA A 129 14.21 -10.17 16.48
C ALA A 129 13.87 -9.51 15.14
N LEU A 130 14.64 -9.77 14.08
CA LEU A 130 14.38 -9.24 12.73
C LEU A 130 13.06 -9.73 12.15
N TYR A 131 12.75 -11.04 12.22
CA TYR A 131 11.48 -11.50 11.68
C TYR A 131 10.29 -11.05 12.53
N SER A 132 10.46 -10.91 13.86
CA SER A 132 9.42 -10.32 14.73
C SER A 132 9.14 -8.85 14.41
N LEU A 133 10.06 -8.15 13.75
CA LEU A 133 9.89 -6.81 13.19
C LEU A 133 9.39 -6.81 11.73
N SER A 134 8.95 -7.96 11.20
CA SER A 134 8.58 -8.15 9.79
C SER A 134 9.72 -7.84 8.79
N LYS A 135 10.97 -7.74 9.26
CA LYS A 135 12.17 -7.55 8.43
C LYS A 135 12.71 -8.89 7.92
N THR A 136 11.85 -9.62 7.22
CA THR A 136 12.12 -11.02 6.80
C THR A 136 13.32 -11.13 5.86
N ASN A 137 13.52 -10.17 4.95
CA ASN A 137 14.67 -10.15 4.05
C ASN A 137 16.02 -10.03 4.79
N GLU A 138 16.09 -9.14 5.78
CA GLU A 138 17.31 -8.96 6.59
C GLU A 138 17.58 -10.22 7.44
N SER A 139 16.54 -10.80 8.03
CA SER A 139 16.62 -12.06 8.79
C SER A 139 17.12 -13.21 7.91
N LEU A 140 16.57 -13.38 6.71
CA LEU A 140 16.99 -14.42 5.77
C LEU A 140 18.43 -14.24 5.31
N ARG A 141 18.88 -13.00 5.10
CA ARG A 141 20.28 -12.70 4.74
C ARG A 141 21.24 -13.20 5.81
N ILE A 142 21.04 -12.83 7.09
CA ILE A 142 21.94 -13.27 8.16
C ILE A 142 21.92 -14.79 8.38
N ILE A 143 20.78 -15.45 8.14
CA ILE A 143 20.65 -16.91 8.20
C ILE A 143 21.39 -17.59 7.03
N ASN A 144 21.43 -16.95 5.86
CA ASN A 144 22.09 -17.48 4.67
C ASN A 144 23.60 -17.32 4.72
N ASP A 145 24.07 -16.17 5.20
CA ASP A 145 25.49 -15.81 5.25
C ASP A 145 26.25 -16.56 6.36
N PHE A 146 25.53 -17.10 7.35
CA PHE A 146 26.15 -17.87 8.44
C PHE A 146 26.77 -19.19 7.91
N PRO A 147 28.04 -19.51 8.24
CA PRO A 147 28.71 -20.72 7.75
C PRO A 147 28.06 -21.99 8.29
N LYS A 148 27.51 -22.83 7.40
CA LYS A 148 26.70 -23.99 7.79
C LYS A 148 27.47 -25.30 7.88
N ASP A 149 28.65 -25.38 7.28
CA ASP A 149 29.32 -26.67 7.04
C ASP A 149 29.70 -27.37 8.35
N GLU A 150 30.14 -26.60 9.35
CA GLU A 150 30.56 -27.09 10.67
C GLU A 150 29.42 -27.19 11.70
N LEU A 151 28.19 -26.79 11.35
CA LEU A 151 27.08 -26.80 12.29
C LEU A 151 26.66 -28.23 12.68
N SER A 152 26.34 -28.42 13.96
CA SER A 152 25.73 -29.66 14.44
C SER A 152 24.39 -29.91 13.75
N LYS A 153 23.93 -31.17 13.70
CA LYS A 153 22.60 -31.50 13.14
C LYS A 153 21.48 -30.71 13.82
N LYS A 154 21.61 -30.47 15.13
CA LYS A 154 20.64 -29.68 15.91
C LYS A 154 20.60 -28.24 15.40
N ASP A 155 21.75 -27.60 15.24
CA ASP A 155 21.82 -26.18 14.88
C ASP A 155 21.40 -25.97 13.42
N LYS A 156 21.79 -26.89 12.52
CA LYS A 156 21.28 -26.92 11.13
C LYS A 156 19.74 -26.95 11.10
N ALA A 157 19.11 -27.78 11.95
CA ALA A 157 17.66 -27.83 12.04
C ALA A 157 17.04 -26.53 12.55
N LEU A 158 17.68 -25.83 13.51
CA LEU A 158 17.21 -24.53 14.00
C LEU A 158 17.27 -23.45 12.91
N PHE A 159 18.32 -23.43 12.08
CA PHE A 159 18.41 -22.50 10.94
C PHE A 159 17.31 -22.76 9.90
N TYR A 160 17.05 -24.03 9.57
CA TYR A 160 15.94 -24.36 8.68
C TYR A 160 14.59 -23.95 9.26
N ALA A 161 14.37 -24.17 10.55
CA ALA A 161 13.14 -23.74 11.22
C ALA A 161 13.02 -22.20 11.26
N LEU A 162 14.11 -21.45 11.42
CA LEU A 162 14.07 -19.98 11.33
C LEU A 162 13.74 -19.47 9.93
N LYS A 163 14.23 -20.15 8.88
CA LYS A 163 13.79 -19.85 7.50
C LYS A 163 12.29 -20.09 7.37
N ALA A 164 11.81 -21.23 7.85
CA ALA A 164 10.39 -21.55 7.82
C ALA A 164 9.56 -20.49 8.56
N ASP A 165 10.02 -20.01 9.72
CA ASP A 165 9.34 -18.98 10.49
C ASP A 165 9.26 -17.64 9.74
N ASN A 166 10.35 -17.24 9.08
CA ASN A 166 10.36 -16.07 8.20
C ASN A 166 9.31 -16.18 7.08
N PHE A 167 9.17 -17.36 6.48
CA PHE A 167 8.17 -17.60 5.44
C PHE A 167 6.74 -17.68 5.98
N LEU A 168 6.54 -18.15 7.22
CA LEU A 168 5.24 -18.09 7.89
C LEU A 168 4.79 -16.64 8.09
N VAL A 169 5.68 -15.78 8.59
CA VAL A 169 5.40 -14.34 8.77
C VAL A 169 5.21 -13.63 7.43
N ALA A 170 5.90 -14.07 6.38
CA ALA A 170 5.71 -13.58 5.02
C ALA A 170 4.48 -14.16 4.29
N TYR A 171 3.64 -14.96 4.96
CA TYR A 171 2.46 -15.62 4.38
C TYR A 171 2.77 -16.50 3.15
N GLN A 172 3.92 -17.15 3.15
CA GLN A 172 4.37 -18.07 2.11
C GLN A 172 4.37 -19.52 2.63
N PRO A 173 3.19 -20.17 2.72
CA PRO A 173 3.03 -21.46 3.40
C PRO A 173 3.81 -22.59 2.72
N ASP A 174 3.96 -22.57 1.40
CA ASP A 174 4.69 -23.61 0.65
C ASP A 174 6.19 -23.59 0.96
N SER A 175 6.78 -22.38 0.97
CA SER A 175 8.17 -22.15 1.38
C SER A 175 8.36 -22.54 2.85
N ALA A 176 7.45 -22.12 3.73
CA ALA A 176 7.48 -22.48 5.13
C ALA A 176 7.45 -24.00 5.35
N ALA A 177 6.54 -24.71 4.66
CA ALA A 177 6.40 -26.16 4.72
C ALA A 177 7.68 -26.87 4.25
N THR A 178 8.29 -26.38 3.16
CA THR A 178 9.54 -26.92 2.61
C THR A 178 10.68 -26.83 3.62
N TYR A 179 10.92 -25.65 4.19
CA TYR A 179 12.01 -25.46 5.15
C TYR A 179 11.74 -26.14 6.50
N LEU A 180 10.49 -26.17 6.97
CA LEU A 180 10.15 -26.90 8.19
C LEU A 180 10.30 -28.41 8.00
N GLN A 181 9.99 -28.94 6.81
CA GLN A 181 10.29 -30.34 6.49
C GLN A 181 11.79 -30.63 6.55
N GLN A 182 12.63 -29.74 6.01
CA GLN A 182 14.09 -29.85 6.09
C GLN A 182 14.58 -29.83 7.55
N ALA A 183 14.02 -28.95 8.38
CA ALA A 183 14.32 -28.89 9.81
C ALA A 183 14.01 -30.23 10.50
N VAL A 184 12.78 -30.73 10.36
CA VAL A 184 12.31 -31.97 10.98
C VAL A 184 13.09 -33.20 10.50
N LYS A 185 13.45 -33.27 9.21
CA LYS A 185 14.30 -34.35 8.64
C LYS A 185 15.72 -34.32 9.19
N THR A 186 16.27 -33.12 9.41
CA THR A 186 17.65 -32.94 9.88
C THR A 186 17.79 -33.33 11.35
N PHE A 187 16.94 -32.75 12.22
CA PHE A 187 16.88 -33.05 13.64
C PHE A 187 15.58 -32.49 14.24
N LEU A 188 14.97 -33.22 15.16
CA LEU A 188 13.73 -32.78 15.83
C LEU A 188 13.99 -32.55 17.32
N PRO A 189 14.26 -31.30 17.75
CA PRO A 189 14.56 -31.00 19.15
C PRO A 189 13.39 -31.36 20.05
N LYS A 190 13.66 -32.03 21.19
CA LYS A 190 12.61 -32.41 22.16
C LYS A 190 11.73 -31.22 22.58
N LYS A 191 12.34 -30.04 22.77
CA LYS A 191 11.65 -28.79 23.13
C LYS A 191 10.57 -28.39 22.12
N TYR A 192 10.87 -28.47 20.83
CA TYR A 192 9.98 -28.02 19.76
C TYR A 192 9.21 -29.13 19.05
N LYS A 193 9.54 -30.39 19.36
CA LYS A 193 9.06 -31.57 18.64
C LYS A 193 7.57 -31.53 18.35
N GLN A 194 6.77 -31.29 19.38
CA GLN A 194 5.32 -31.39 19.28
C GLN A 194 4.73 -30.22 18.52
N HIS A 195 5.22 -29.01 18.77
CA HIS A 195 4.81 -27.82 18.06
C HIS A 195 5.17 -27.87 16.57
N TRP A 196 6.41 -28.24 16.24
CA TRP A 196 6.82 -28.38 14.83
C TRP A 196 6.04 -29.48 14.11
N GLN A 197 5.71 -30.58 14.78
CA GLN A 197 4.85 -31.62 14.20
C GLN A 197 3.42 -31.11 13.97
N LEU A 198 2.86 -30.35 14.91
CA LEU A 198 1.56 -29.71 14.74
C LEU A 198 1.58 -28.75 13.55
N GLN A 199 2.55 -27.82 13.49
CA GLN A 199 2.64 -26.83 12.41
C GLN A 199 2.89 -27.50 11.05
N MET A 200 3.76 -28.52 10.98
CA MET A 200 3.92 -29.33 9.77
C MET A 200 2.59 -29.95 9.31
N GLY A 201 1.85 -30.54 10.25
CA GLY A 201 0.56 -31.15 9.96
C GLY A 201 -0.45 -30.15 9.40
N LYS A 202 -0.52 -28.94 9.98
CA LYS A 202 -1.40 -27.86 9.53
C LYS A 202 -1.01 -27.30 8.16
N LEU A 203 0.28 -27.03 7.94
CA LEU A 203 0.77 -26.55 6.65
C LEU A 203 0.47 -27.57 5.53
N TYR A 204 0.73 -28.86 5.80
CA TYR A 204 0.43 -29.92 4.84
C TYR A 204 -1.06 -30.10 4.58
N ALA A 205 -1.91 -29.91 5.60
CA ALA A 205 -3.36 -29.94 5.43
C ALA A 205 -3.82 -28.88 4.42
N ASN A 206 -3.27 -27.67 4.48
CA ASN A 206 -3.61 -26.58 3.55
C ASN A 206 -3.22 -26.91 2.10
N THR A 207 -2.12 -27.65 1.90
CA THR A 207 -1.66 -28.08 0.57
C THR A 207 -2.29 -29.39 0.08
N GLY A 208 -3.19 -30.02 0.85
CA GLY A 208 -3.77 -31.32 0.53
C GLY A 208 -2.79 -32.51 0.62
N ASN A 209 -1.64 -32.32 1.28
CA ASN A 209 -0.61 -33.35 1.36
C ASN A 209 -1.02 -34.48 2.32
N ALA A 210 -0.99 -35.72 1.83
CA ALA A 210 -1.41 -36.92 2.58
C ALA A 210 -0.62 -37.14 3.89
N LEU A 211 0.57 -36.57 4.04
CA LEU A 211 1.34 -36.65 5.28
C LEU A 211 0.74 -35.82 6.43
N ALA A 212 -0.18 -34.89 6.16
CA ALA A 212 -0.81 -34.04 7.16
C ALA A 212 -1.42 -34.85 8.32
N SER A 213 -2.26 -35.83 8.00
CA SER A 213 -2.91 -36.68 9.01
C SER A 213 -1.91 -37.48 9.85
N ASN A 214 -0.78 -37.87 9.27
CA ASN A 214 0.27 -38.60 9.99
C ASN A 214 0.96 -37.74 11.04
N TYR A 215 1.23 -36.46 10.74
CA TYR A 215 1.82 -35.54 11.71
C TYR A 215 0.83 -35.18 12.81
N LEU A 216 -0.40 -34.79 12.45
CA LEU A 216 -1.41 -34.38 13.42
C LEU A 216 -1.84 -35.54 14.33
N SER A 217 -1.98 -36.76 13.80
CA SER A 217 -2.34 -37.93 14.61
C SER A 217 -1.28 -38.31 15.64
N LYS A 218 0.00 -38.05 15.36
CA LYS A 218 1.08 -38.25 16.33
C LYS A 218 0.97 -37.27 17.51
N VAL A 219 0.60 -36.01 17.24
CA VAL A 219 0.40 -34.99 18.27
C VAL A 219 -0.86 -35.30 19.08
N ALA A 220 -1.98 -35.57 18.41
CA ALA A 220 -3.27 -35.87 19.03
C ALA A 220 -3.23 -37.11 19.96
N LYS A 221 -2.41 -38.11 19.66
CA LYS A 221 -2.26 -39.34 20.48
C LYS A 221 -1.21 -39.20 21.58
N SER A 222 -0.51 -38.07 21.68
CA SER A 222 0.58 -37.91 22.66
C SER A 222 0.04 -37.60 24.05
N ASN A 223 0.58 -38.29 25.06
CA ASN A 223 0.25 -38.04 26.47
C ASN A 223 1.14 -36.98 27.13
N THR A 224 2.16 -36.48 26.43
CA THR A 224 3.12 -35.50 26.97
C THR A 224 2.88 -34.09 26.43
N VAL A 225 1.86 -33.92 25.60
CA VAL A 225 1.48 -32.66 24.96
C VAL A 225 0.44 -31.97 25.83
N SER A 226 0.44 -30.63 25.86
CA SER A 226 -0.58 -29.88 26.58
C SER A 226 -1.97 -30.13 25.96
N ASP A 227 -3.00 -29.95 26.76
CA ASP A 227 -4.38 -30.16 26.32
C ASP A 227 -4.74 -29.27 25.13
N GLU A 228 -4.23 -28.04 25.07
CA GLU A 228 -4.47 -27.07 23.98
C GLU A 228 -3.87 -27.55 22.65
N ILE A 229 -2.60 -27.94 22.65
CA ILE A 229 -1.92 -28.42 21.43
C ILE A 229 -2.57 -29.72 20.95
N LYS A 230 -2.98 -30.58 21.88
CA LYS A 230 -3.71 -31.82 21.56
C LYS A 230 -5.08 -31.52 20.94
N LEU A 231 -5.82 -30.58 21.51
CA LEU A 231 -7.11 -30.12 21.01
C LEU A 231 -6.98 -29.54 19.60
N GLU A 232 -5.99 -28.68 19.37
CA GLU A 232 -5.69 -28.08 18.07
C GLU A 232 -5.37 -29.14 17.01
N ALA A 233 -4.57 -30.15 17.37
CA ALA A 233 -4.25 -31.27 16.47
C ALA A 233 -5.49 -32.08 16.08
N GLU A 234 -6.41 -32.34 17.01
CA GLU A 234 -7.64 -33.08 16.72
C GLU A 234 -8.64 -32.28 15.89
N ILE A 235 -8.76 -30.98 16.13
CA ILE A 235 -9.59 -30.09 15.30
C ILE A 235 -9.04 -30.05 13.87
N ALA A 236 -7.72 -29.91 13.72
CA ALA A 236 -7.07 -29.96 12.41
C ALA A 236 -7.26 -31.33 11.70
N LEU A 237 -7.25 -32.44 12.45
CA LEU A 237 -7.57 -33.76 11.89
C LEU A 237 -9.02 -33.86 11.42
N ALA A 238 -9.97 -33.31 12.19
CA ALA A 238 -11.38 -33.31 11.81
C ALA A 238 -11.59 -32.63 10.44
N ASN A 239 -10.84 -31.56 10.17
CA ASN A 239 -10.87 -30.85 8.89
C ASN A 239 -10.37 -31.70 7.72
N ILE A 240 -9.45 -32.64 7.95
CA ILE A 240 -8.90 -33.53 6.91
C ILE A 240 -9.79 -34.76 6.69
N ILE A 241 -10.35 -35.34 7.75
CA ILE A 241 -11.07 -36.62 7.69
C ILE A 241 -12.36 -36.51 6.88
N SER A 242 -13.06 -35.37 6.95
CA SER A 242 -14.31 -35.16 6.24
C SER A 242 -14.43 -33.73 5.74
N ASN A 243 -14.88 -33.58 4.50
CA ASN A 243 -15.34 -32.30 3.93
C ASN A 243 -16.85 -32.11 4.05
N LYS A 244 -17.58 -33.12 4.54
CA LYS A 244 -19.03 -33.03 4.78
C LYS A 244 -19.31 -32.38 6.13
N LEU A 245 -20.17 -31.36 6.11
CA LEU A 245 -20.55 -30.54 7.26
C LEU A 245 -20.97 -31.41 8.46
N GLU A 246 -21.93 -32.32 8.27
CA GLU A 246 -22.55 -33.09 9.36
C GLU A 246 -21.54 -34.05 10.01
N GLN A 247 -20.74 -34.73 9.18
CA GLN A 247 -19.74 -35.67 9.66
C GLN A 247 -18.65 -34.95 10.46
N ARG A 248 -18.18 -33.79 9.97
CA ARG A 248 -17.16 -33.00 10.67
C ARG A 248 -17.72 -32.42 11.97
N THR A 249 -18.94 -31.89 11.96
CA THR A 249 -19.62 -31.43 13.18
C THR A 249 -19.78 -32.56 14.19
N GLY A 250 -20.14 -33.77 13.77
CA GLY A 250 -20.20 -34.95 14.64
C GLY A 250 -18.84 -35.39 15.21
N ILE A 251 -17.73 -35.11 14.54
CA ILE A 251 -16.38 -35.29 15.11
C ILE A 251 -16.10 -34.21 16.16
N LEU A 252 -16.35 -32.94 15.84
CA LEU A 252 -16.09 -31.81 16.74
C LEU A 252 -16.93 -31.89 18.03
N LEU A 253 -18.21 -32.28 17.94
CA LEU A 253 -19.06 -32.52 19.12
C LEU A 253 -18.54 -33.65 20.00
N ARG A 254 -17.91 -34.69 19.42
CA ARG A 254 -17.26 -35.74 20.22
C ARG A 254 -16.01 -35.21 20.92
N ILE A 255 -15.26 -34.30 20.30
CA ILE A 255 -14.11 -33.64 20.92
C ILE A 255 -14.55 -32.79 22.11
N LEU A 256 -15.67 -32.07 21.99
CA LEU A 256 -16.25 -31.27 23.09
C LEU A 256 -16.47 -32.08 24.37
N ASN A 257 -16.84 -33.35 24.23
CA ASN A 257 -17.15 -34.23 25.37
C ASN A 257 -15.90 -34.96 25.96
N LYS A 258 -14.68 -34.65 25.50
CA LYS A 258 -13.46 -35.29 26.01
C LYS A 258 -12.92 -34.54 27.24
N GLY A 259 -12.30 -35.28 28.16
CA GLY A 259 -11.81 -34.73 29.43
C GLY A 259 -10.82 -33.57 29.30
N TYR A 260 -9.91 -33.57 28.31
CA TYR A 260 -8.94 -32.48 28.11
C TYR A 260 -9.56 -31.22 27.47
N SER A 261 -10.79 -31.32 26.95
CA SER A 261 -11.55 -30.20 26.41
C SER A 261 -12.28 -29.41 27.50
N ILE A 262 -12.33 -29.94 28.73
CA ILE A 262 -12.98 -29.27 29.87
C ILE A 262 -12.23 -27.96 30.18
N GLY A 263 -12.98 -26.86 30.27
CA GLY A 263 -12.44 -25.51 30.42
C GLY A 263 -11.80 -24.94 29.15
N LYS A 264 -11.98 -25.60 28.00
CA LYS A 264 -11.48 -25.21 26.67
C LYS A 264 -12.55 -25.36 25.58
N GLU A 265 -13.81 -25.45 25.99
CA GLU A 265 -14.97 -25.70 25.14
C GLU A 265 -15.12 -24.65 24.04
N GLN A 266 -14.75 -23.41 24.33
CA GLN A 266 -14.76 -22.29 23.40
C GLN A 266 -13.93 -22.54 22.14
N ILE A 267 -12.78 -23.21 22.24
CA ILE A 267 -11.92 -23.51 21.09
C ILE A 267 -12.67 -24.47 20.15
N VAL A 268 -13.41 -25.42 20.72
CA VAL A 268 -14.24 -26.36 19.97
C VAL A 268 -15.47 -25.66 19.40
N PHE A 269 -16.12 -24.76 20.14
CA PHE A 269 -17.24 -23.98 19.62
C PHE A 269 -16.83 -23.08 18.45
N ALA A 270 -15.69 -22.40 18.53
CA ALA A 270 -15.14 -21.64 17.42
C ALA A 270 -14.82 -22.53 16.21
N ALA A 271 -14.32 -23.75 16.42
CA ALA A 271 -14.09 -24.70 15.33
C ALA A 271 -15.40 -25.23 14.69
N ILE A 272 -16.45 -25.42 15.49
CA ILE A 272 -17.78 -25.76 14.98
C ILE A 272 -18.35 -24.59 14.16
N ALA A 273 -18.20 -23.36 14.66
CA ALA A 273 -18.59 -22.15 13.95
C ALA A 273 -17.84 -22.02 12.61
N ASP A 274 -16.52 -22.24 12.60
CA ASP A 274 -15.70 -22.27 11.37
C ASP A 274 -16.26 -23.28 10.36
N ASN A 275 -16.67 -24.47 10.82
CA ASN A 275 -17.24 -25.50 9.95
C ASN A 275 -18.57 -25.06 9.31
N PHE A 276 -19.46 -24.42 10.08
CA PHE A 276 -20.71 -23.87 9.55
C PHE A 276 -20.49 -22.67 8.63
N ALA A 277 -19.54 -21.79 8.96
CA ALA A 277 -19.18 -20.66 8.12
C ALA A 277 -18.63 -21.11 6.76
N LEU A 278 -17.78 -22.15 6.73
CA LEU A 278 -17.28 -22.76 5.50
C LEU A 278 -18.40 -23.37 4.64
N ALA A 279 -19.50 -23.81 5.25
CA ALA A 279 -20.68 -24.31 4.55
C ALA A 279 -21.73 -23.20 4.25
N SER A 280 -21.36 -21.93 4.40
CA SER A 280 -22.23 -20.75 4.23
C SER A 280 -23.48 -20.74 5.11
N ASN A 281 -23.52 -21.52 6.20
CA ASN A 281 -24.57 -21.48 7.20
C ASN A 281 -24.20 -20.45 8.29
N LEU A 282 -24.32 -19.17 7.91
CA LEU A 282 -23.77 -18.05 8.65
C LEU A 282 -24.48 -17.82 10.00
N ASP A 283 -25.80 -17.95 10.07
CA ASP A 283 -26.55 -17.75 11.32
C ASP A 283 -26.16 -18.77 12.40
N THR A 284 -25.99 -20.03 12.00
CA THR A 284 -25.53 -21.08 12.92
C THR A 284 -24.09 -20.83 13.36
N ALA A 285 -23.23 -20.37 12.43
CA ALA A 285 -21.86 -20.01 12.76
C ALA A 285 -21.80 -18.86 13.79
N VAL A 286 -22.60 -17.81 13.61
CA VAL A 286 -22.71 -16.69 14.56
C VAL A 286 -23.10 -17.18 15.95
N ASN A 287 -24.10 -18.05 16.06
CA ASN A 287 -24.53 -18.61 17.35
C ASN A 287 -23.38 -19.36 18.06
N TYR A 288 -22.64 -20.19 17.34
CA TYR A 288 -21.50 -20.91 17.92
C TYR A 288 -20.31 -20.01 18.28
N TYR A 289 -20.03 -18.95 17.50
CA TYR A 289 -19.02 -17.96 17.91
C TYR A 289 -19.46 -17.18 19.16
N GLN A 290 -20.73 -16.80 19.26
CA GLN A 290 -21.27 -16.16 20.46
C GLN A 290 -21.17 -17.09 21.67
N LYS A 291 -21.48 -18.39 21.53
CA LYS A 291 -21.24 -19.40 22.58
C LYS A 291 -19.77 -19.47 22.96
N SER A 292 -18.86 -19.41 21.98
CA SER A 292 -17.41 -19.36 22.25
C SER A 292 -17.00 -18.15 23.10
N LEU A 293 -17.69 -17.00 22.98
CA LEU A 293 -17.39 -15.79 23.74
C LEU A 293 -17.99 -15.76 25.15
N GLN A 294 -18.95 -16.63 25.46
CA GLN A 294 -19.59 -16.70 26.79
C GLN A 294 -18.67 -17.26 27.88
N HIS A 295 -17.59 -17.95 27.51
CA HIS A 295 -16.63 -18.51 28.45
C HIS A 295 -15.63 -17.43 28.92
N GLN A 296 -15.52 -17.23 30.24
CA GLN A 296 -14.75 -16.11 30.84
C GLN A 296 -13.24 -16.34 30.92
N THR A 297 -12.73 -17.52 30.53
CA THR A 297 -11.34 -17.96 30.73
C THR A 297 -10.37 -17.55 29.62
N GLU A 298 -10.79 -16.71 28.68
CA GLU A 298 -10.08 -16.54 27.42
C GLU A 298 -8.94 -15.53 27.42
N SER A 299 -7.92 -15.86 26.62
CA SER A 299 -6.91 -14.88 26.22
C SER A 299 -7.55 -13.77 25.38
N ALA A 300 -7.07 -12.53 25.54
CA ALA A 300 -7.50 -11.41 24.71
C ALA A 300 -7.32 -11.69 23.21
N SER A 301 -6.26 -12.41 22.83
CA SER A 301 -6.02 -12.74 21.42
C SER A 301 -7.06 -13.70 20.83
N PHE A 302 -7.53 -14.69 21.60
CA PHE A 302 -8.60 -15.58 21.15
C PHE A 302 -9.92 -14.84 20.99
N ARG A 303 -10.28 -13.96 21.95
CA ARG A 303 -11.48 -13.12 21.85
C ARG A 303 -11.43 -12.23 20.62
N ASN A 304 -10.30 -11.55 20.39
CA ASN A 304 -10.07 -10.74 19.19
C ASN A 304 -10.26 -11.55 17.90
N LEU A 305 -9.75 -12.78 17.84
CA LEU A 305 -9.96 -13.68 16.68
C LEU A 305 -11.44 -13.97 16.44
N VAL A 306 -12.21 -14.26 17.48
CA VAL A 306 -13.63 -14.57 17.35
C VAL A 306 -14.43 -13.33 16.93
N HIS A 307 -14.17 -12.17 17.51
CA HIS A 307 -14.77 -10.90 17.11
C HIS A 307 -14.43 -10.54 15.65
N TRP A 308 -13.18 -10.75 15.23
CA TRP A 308 -12.77 -10.58 13.84
C TRP A 308 -13.55 -11.50 12.88
N LYS A 309 -13.74 -12.77 13.25
CA LYS A 309 -14.54 -13.72 12.45
C LYS A 309 -16.01 -13.34 12.39
N LEU A 310 -16.60 -12.91 13.51
CA LEU A 310 -17.97 -12.40 13.56
C LEU A 310 -18.14 -11.17 12.67
N ALA A 311 -17.23 -10.20 12.75
CA ALA A 311 -17.25 -9.02 11.91
C ALA A 311 -17.27 -9.39 10.42
N LYS A 312 -16.41 -10.33 10.01
CA LYS A 312 -16.40 -10.83 8.62
C LYS A 312 -17.72 -11.46 8.21
N ILE A 313 -18.35 -12.25 9.07
CA ILE A 313 -19.66 -12.84 8.77
C ILE A 313 -20.74 -11.75 8.67
N TYR A 314 -20.75 -10.79 9.59
CA TYR A 314 -21.71 -9.70 9.55
C TYR A 314 -21.56 -8.86 8.28
N LEU A 315 -20.33 -8.60 7.82
CA LEU A 315 -20.10 -7.96 6.52
C LEU A 315 -20.64 -8.80 5.35
N GLN A 316 -20.46 -10.13 5.37
CA GLN A 316 -21.02 -11.03 4.36
C GLN A 316 -22.55 -11.05 4.35
N GLN A 317 -23.17 -10.89 5.52
CA GLN A 317 -24.61 -10.77 5.69
C GLN A 317 -25.12 -9.33 5.49
N ASN A 318 -24.23 -8.39 5.13
CA ASN A 318 -24.54 -6.98 4.94
C ASN A 318 -25.14 -6.33 6.21
N GLN A 319 -24.65 -6.73 7.39
CA GLN A 319 -25.03 -6.21 8.70
C GLN A 319 -23.90 -5.30 9.23
N ILE A 320 -23.73 -4.14 8.59
CA ILE A 320 -22.60 -3.22 8.82
C ILE A 320 -22.50 -2.79 10.29
N GLU A 321 -23.64 -2.50 10.94
CA GLU A 321 -23.67 -2.10 12.35
C GLU A 321 -23.14 -3.21 13.28
N LEU A 322 -23.58 -4.46 13.07
CA LEU A 322 -23.12 -5.61 13.86
C LEU A 322 -21.65 -5.93 13.60
N ALA A 323 -21.17 -5.72 12.37
CA ALA A 323 -19.75 -5.78 12.05
C ALA A 323 -18.96 -4.72 12.83
N GLY A 324 -19.43 -3.47 12.84
CA GLY A 324 -18.83 -2.37 13.61
C GLY A 324 -18.78 -2.65 15.11
N ASN A 325 -19.88 -3.15 15.69
CA ASN A 325 -19.93 -3.54 17.09
C ASN A 325 -18.92 -4.65 17.41
N SER A 326 -18.76 -5.63 16.53
CA SER A 326 -17.78 -6.71 16.72
C SER A 326 -16.34 -6.20 16.61
N LEU A 327 -16.06 -5.27 15.69
CA LEU A 327 -14.73 -4.68 15.52
C LEU A 327 -14.35 -3.78 16.70
N ALA A 328 -15.31 -3.07 17.29
CA ALA A 328 -15.11 -2.22 18.47
C ALA A 328 -14.60 -3.00 19.70
N GLU A 329 -14.94 -4.29 19.81
CA GLU A 329 -14.49 -5.17 20.90
C GLU A 329 -13.03 -5.65 20.72
N ILE A 330 -12.42 -5.43 19.56
CA ILE A 330 -11.06 -5.88 19.28
C ILE A 330 -10.04 -4.90 19.87
N THR A 331 -9.10 -5.45 20.66
CA THR A 331 -8.00 -4.68 21.25
C THR A 331 -6.71 -4.84 20.44
N LEU A 332 -6.09 -3.73 20.00
CA LEU A 332 -4.89 -3.75 19.15
C LEU A 332 -3.67 -4.42 19.82
N ASP A 333 -3.61 -4.42 21.15
CA ASP A 333 -2.49 -5.00 21.90
C ASP A 333 -2.38 -6.53 21.80
N SER A 334 -3.40 -7.22 21.26
CA SER A 334 -3.48 -8.70 21.26
C SER A 334 -3.88 -9.28 19.90
N LEU A 335 -3.27 -8.82 18.81
CA LEU A 335 -3.60 -9.26 17.45
C LEU A 335 -2.89 -10.53 16.97
N ASP A 336 -2.21 -11.28 17.84
CA ASP A 336 -1.37 -12.43 17.45
C ASP A 336 -2.10 -13.50 16.61
N LEU A 337 -3.38 -13.77 16.93
CA LEU A 337 -4.21 -14.73 16.21
C LEU A 337 -4.99 -14.11 15.02
N VAL A 338 -5.22 -12.80 15.01
CA VAL A 338 -5.90 -12.09 13.92
C VAL A 338 -4.94 -11.82 12.76
N GLY A 339 -3.69 -11.48 13.09
CA GLY A 339 -2.65 -11.05 12.16
C GLY A 339 -2.41 -9.54 12.26
N GLN A 340 -1.16 -9.14 12.46
CA GLN A 340 -0.80 -7.73 12.63
C GLN A 340 -1.08 -6.87 11.37
N ASN A 341 -1.13 -7.49 10.19
CA ASN A 341 -1.43 -6.77 8.95
C ASN A 341 -2.84 -6.17 8.94
N TYR A 342 -3.78 -6.70 9.74
CA TYR A 342 -5.13 -6.16 9.87
C TYR A 342 -5.23 -5.04 10.91
N ALA A 343 -4.14 -4.70 11.61
CA ALA A 343 -4.16 -3.67 12.65
C ALA A 343 -4.69 -2.33 12.13
N GLY A 344 -4.21 -1.87 10.98
CA GLY A 344 -4.68 -0.62 10.37
C GLY A 344 -6.17 -0.65 10.01
N LEU A 345 -6.67 -1.79 9.54
CA LEU A 345 -8.09 -1.97 9.20
C LEU A 345 -8.98 -1.97 10.44
N ILE A 346 -8.52 -2.62 11.52
CA ILE A 346 -9.22 -2.68 12.81
C ILE A 346 -9.18 -1.33 13.51
N GLU A 347 -8.06 -0.62 13.47
CA GLU A 347 -7.91 0.71 14.06
C GLU A 347 -8.81 1.74 13.37
N ASN A 348 -8.95 1.65 12.05
CA ASN A 348 -9.68 2.64 11.25
C ASN A 348 -11.06 2.11 10.80
N TYR A 349 -11.67 1.24 11.61
CA TYR A 349 -12.85 0.49 11.17
C TYR A 349 -14.07 1.34 10.85
N GLN A 350 -14.23 2.46 11.56
CA GLN A 350 -15.33 3.39 11.36
C GLN A 350 -15.26 4.04 9.96
N GLU A 351 -14.08 4.44 9.51
CA GLU A 351 -13.88 5.13 8.22
C GLU A 351 -14.31 4.26 7.04
N TRP A 352 -13.87 3.00 6.98
CA TRP A 352 -14.24 2.14 5.84
C TRP A 352 -15.64 1.53 5.95
N LEU A 353 -16.19 1.33 7.16
CA LEU A 353 -17.60 0.96 7.30
C LEU A 353 -18.53 2.09 6.83
N GLU A 354 -18.17 3.35 7.10
CA GLU A 354 -18.91 4.51 6.57
C GLU A 354 -18.91 4.54 5.04
N LEU A 355 -17.79 4.18 4.40
CA LEU A 355 -17.70 4.06 2.94
C LEU A 355 -18.54 2.91 2.37
N LEU A 356 -18.81 1.86 3.16
CA LEU A 356 -19.66 0.72 2.76
C LEU A 356 -21.16 1.03 2.86
N LEU A 357 -21.59 1.91 3.77
CA LEU A 357 -23.01 2.24 3.97
C LEU A 357 -23.71 2.78 2.70
N PRO A 358 -23.12 3.68 1.89
CA PRO A 358 -23.70 4.11 0.61
C PRO A 358 -23.80 2.97 -0.40
N ILE A 359 -22.78 2.10 -0.45
CA ILE A 359 -22.71 0.96 -1.39
C ILE A 359 -23.83 -0.05 -1.10
N GLU A 360 -24.15 -0.27 0.18
CA GLU A 360 -25.28 -1.09 0.61
C GLU A 360 -26.63 -0.48 0.21
N LYS A 361 -26.82 0.83 0.44
CA LYS A 361 -28.10 1.51 0.20
C LYS A 361 -28.43 1.67 -1.28
N LEU A 362 -27.39 1.74 -2.12
CA LEU A 362 -27.51 1.78 -3.57
C LEU A 362 -27.67 0.34 -4.06
N ASP A 363 -28.92 -0.14 -4.08
CA ASP A 363 -29.30 -1.50 -4.48
C ASP A 363 -28.65 -1.93 -5.81
N LYS A 364 -28.53 -3.24 -6.07
CA LYS A 364 -27.84 -3.80 -7.26
C LYS A 364 -28.34 -3.25 -8.60
N GLU A 365 -29.58 -2.74 -8.65
CA GLU A 365 -30.16 -2.10 -9.84
C GLU A 365 -29.57 -0.71 -10.17
N ASN A 366 -28.92 -0.05 -9.21
CA ASN A 366 -28.29 1.28 -9.35
C ASN A 366 -26.75 1.26 -9.34
N ALA A 367 -26.13 0.08 -9.50
CA ALA A 367 -24.69 -0.13 -9.44
C ALA A 367 -23.86 0.66 -10.49
N ASN A 368 -24.51 1.27 -11.49
CA ASN A 368 -23.84 2.09 -12.50
C ASN A 368 -23.98 3.61 -12.27
N THR A 369 -24.59 4.03 -11.16
CA THR A 369 -24.68 5.47 -10.83
C THR A 369 -23.30 6.05 -10.49
N GLU A 370 -23.07 7.32 -10.86
CA GLU A 370 -21.79 7.99 -10.61
C GLU A 370 -21.43 8.03 -9.12
N SER A 371 -22.43 8.21 -8.25
CA SER A 371 -22.26 8.18 -6.79
C SER A 371 -21.79 6.82 -6.27
N TYR A 372 -22.25 5.71 -6.86
CA TYR A 372 -21.82 4.36 -6.49
C TYR A 372 -20.37 4.13 -6.89
N LYS A 373 -20.01 4.53 -8.13
CA LYS A 373 -18.64 4.44 -8.65
C LYS A 373 -17.68 5.28 -7.79
N GLN A 374 -18.08 6.48 -7.39
CA GLN A 374 -17.26 7.32 -6.50
C GLN A 374 -17.04 6.67 -5.13
N ALA A 375 -18.08 6.10 -4.50
CA ALA A 375 -17.94 5.43 -3.20
C ALA A 375 -16.99 4.22 -3.27
N LEU A 376 -17.09 3.42 -4.33
CA LEU A 376 -16.17 2.31 -4.58
C LEU A 376 -14.73 2.80 -4.79
N TYR A 377 -14.54 3.89 -5.51
CA TYR A 377 -13.22 4.47 -5.75
C TYR A 377 -12.55 4.95 -4.46
N GLU A 378 -13.29 5.63 -3.57
CA GLU A 378 -12.73 6.02 -2.26
C GLU A 378 -12.38 4.82 -1.38
N LEU A 379 -13.19 3.74 -1.43
CA LEU A 379 -12.88 2.50 -0.73
C LEU A 379 -11.60 1.83 -1.26
N VAL A 380 -11.37 1.85 -2.58
CA VAL A 380 -10.11 1.39 -3.18
C VAL A 380 -8.91 2.18 -2.65
N ARG A 381 -9.03 3.52 -2.60
CA ARG A 381 -7.96 4.40 -2.09
C ARG A 381 -7.67 4.12 -0.61
N PHE A 382 -8.72 3.86 0.19
CA PHE A 382 -8.58 3.43 1.56
C PHE A 382 -7.79 2.12 1.66
N TYR A 383 -8.19 1.07 0.93
CA TYR A 383 -7.50 -0.22 0.96
C TYR A 383 -6.03 -0.09 0.55
N ARG A 384 -5.72 0.70 -0.48
CA ARG A 384 -4.33 0.98 -0.87
C ARG A 384 -3.53 1.67 0.24
N LYS A 385 -4.11 2.70 0.89
CA LYS A 385 -3.46 3.45 1.99
C LYS A 385 -3.06 2.54 3.15
N TYR A 386 -3.84 1.51 3.43
CA TYR A 386 -3.58 0.53 4.49
C TYR A 386 -2.94 -0.78 3.99
N ASN A 387 -2.32 -0.76 2.81
CA ASN A 387 -1.54 -1.87 2.24
C ASN A 387 -2.35 -3.16 1.98
N LEU A 388 -3.65 -3.02 1.70
CA LEU A 388 -4.58 -4.09 1.31
C LEU A 388 -4.72 -4.16 -0.20
N LYS A 389 -3.62 -4.55 -0.85
CA LYS A 389 -3.45 -4.46 -2.30
C LYS A 389 -4.45 -5.34 -3.07
N ASP A 390 -4.72 -6.55 -2.59
CA ASP A 390 -5.57 -7.52 -3.29
C ASP A 390 -7.05 -7.12 -3.25
N GLU A 391 -7.53 -6.61 -2.12
CA GLU A 391 -8.88 -6.07 -1.95
C GLU A 391 -9.08 -4.83 -2.81
N ALA A 392 -8.11 -3.91 -2.80
CA ALA A 392 -8.09 -2.74 -3.66
C ALA A 392 -8.16 -3.15 -5.14
N LEU A 393 -7.31 -4.10 -5.56
CA LEU A 393 -7.25 -4.57 -6.94
C LEU A 393 -8.57 -5.23 -7.38
N SER A 394 -9.17 -6.06 -6.53
CA SER A 394 -10.44 -6.72 -6.85
C SER A 394 -11.58 -5.72 -7.05
N LEU A 395 -11.65 -4.66 -6.25
CA LEU A 395 -12.66 -3.61 -6.43
C LEU A 395 -12.36 -2.75 -7.65
N MET A 396 -11.09 -2.42 -7.85
CA MET A 396 -10.64 -1.59 -8.97
C MET A 396 -10.95 -2.22 -10.33
N LYS A 397 -10.76 -3.54 -10.48
CA LYS A 397 -11.13 -4.28 -11.70
C LYS A 397 -12.62 -4.14 -12.04
N LYS A 398 -13.50 -4.30 -11.04
CA LYS A 398 -14.96 -4.09 -11.22
C LYS A 398 -15.31 -2.66 -11.62
N LEU A 399 -14.65 -1.69 -11.00
CA LEU A 399 -14.90 -0.26 -11.25
C LEU A 399 -14.53 0.14 -12.68
N VAL A 400 -13.39 -0.37 -13.18
CA VAL A 400 -12.96 -0.15 -14.57
C VAL A 400 -13.95 -0.79 -15.55
N GLU A 401 -14.42 -2.01 -15.28
CA GLU A 401 -15.47 -2.66 -16.06
C GLU A 401 -16.77 -1.83 -16.08
N PHE A 402 -17.24 -1.30 -14.94
CA PHE A 402 -18.44 -0.45 -14.88
C PHE A 402 -18.31 0.89 -15.65
N SER A 403 -17.08 1.30 -15.94
CA SER A 403 -16.80 2.52 -16.72
C SER A 403 -16.57 2.24 -18.20
N ASP A 404 -16.78 1.01 -18.67
CA ASP A 404 -16.41 0.55 -20.02
C ASP A 404 -14.98 0.95 -20.38
N TYR A 405 -14.08 0.93 -19.39
CA TYR A 405 -12.68 1.32 -19.54
C TYR A 405 -12.46 2.78 -19.97
N GLN A 406 -13.44 3.68 -19.78
CA GLN A 406 -13.35 5.07 -20.23
C GLN A 406 -12.85 6.05 -19.17
N ASN A 407 -12.94 5.68 -17.88
CA ASN A 407 -12.55 6.55 -16.77
C ASN A 407 -11.03 6.43 -16.49
N MET A 408 -10.32 7.55 -16.68
CA MET A 408 -8.86 7.58 -16.63
C MET A 408 -8.29 7.47 -15.23
N ASP A 409 -8.95 8.06 -14.23
CA ASP A 409 -8.55 7.94 -12.83
C ASP A 409 -8.60 6.47 -12.40
N TYR A 410 -9.58 5.73 -12.94
CA TYR A 410 -9.75 4.32 -12.64
C TYR A 410 -8.64 3.47 -13.28
N LEU A 411 -8.36 3.68 -14.57
CA LEU A 411 -7.27 2.97 -15.24
C LEU A 411 -5.90 3.25 -14.60
N HIS A 412 -5.66 4.48 -14.16
CA HIS A 412 -4.44 4.86 -13.45
C HIS A 412 -4.32 4.13 -12.11
N GLU A 413 -5.39 4.14 -11.32
CA GLU A 413 -5.40 3.49 -10.01
C GLU A 413 -5.26 1.96 -10.13
N LEU A 414 -5.81 1.36 -11.20
CA LEU A 414 -5.59 -0.06 -11.54
C LEU A 414 -4.11 -0.36 -11.84
N ALA A 415 -3.44 0.49 -12.62
CA ALA A 415 -2.02 0.32 -12.97
C ALA A 415 -1.09 0.43 -11.75
N LEU A 416 -1.44 1.26 -10.76
CA LEU A 416 -0.71 1.35 -9.49
C LEU A 416 -0.88 0.08 -8.63
N LEU A 417 -2.02 -0.59 -8.76
CA LEU A 417 -2.34 -1.82 -8.03
C LEU A 417 -1.83 -3.08 -8.73
N ASP A 418 -1.68 -3.09 -10.05
CA ASP A 418 -1.27 -4.27 -10.79
C ASP A 418 -0.37 -3.88 -11.98
N SER A 419 0.93 -4.14 -11.83
CA SER A 419 1.93 -3.79 -12.84
C SER A 419 1.67 -4.46 -14.19
N ASP A 420 0.99 -5.60 -14.19
CA ASP A 420 0.69 -6.35 -15.42
C ASP A 420 -0.41 -5.67 -16.24
N THR A 421 -1.18 -4.76 -15.62
CA THR A 421 -2.22 -3.96 -16.29
C THR A 421 -1.70 -2.66 -16.90
N ILE A 422 -0.41 -2.33 -16.69
CA ILE A 422 0.22 -1.09 -17.18
C ILE A 422 0.16 -1.00 -18.71
N GLU A 423 0.47 -2.09 -19.43
CA GLU A 423 0.48 -2.09 -20.90
C GLU A 423 -0.92 -1.87 -21.48
N PHE A 424 -1.92 -2.50 -20.88
CA PHE A 424 -3.33 -2.32 -21.23
C PHE A 424 -3.81 -0.88 -20.95
N ALA A 425 -3.52 -0.35 -19.76
CA ALA A 425 -3.87 1.02 -19.38
C ALA A 425 -3.18 2.06 -20.29
N ASN A 426 -1.91 1.82 -20.64
CA ASN A 426 -1.17 2.65 -21.59
C ASN A 426 -1.80 2.62 -22.98
N HIS A 427 -2.22 1.45 -23.48
CA HIS A 427 -2.86 1.35 -24.79
C HIS A 427 -4.19 2.11 -24.83
N ALA A 428 -5.06 1.93 -23.82
CA ALA A 428 -6.32 2.66 -23.73
C ALA A 428 -6.10 4.19 -23.67
N TYR A 429 -5.04 4.64 -22.97
CA TYR A 429 -4.66 6.05 -22.93
C TYR A 429 -4.16 6.58 -24.27
N GLU A 430 -3.30 5.84 -24.96
CA GLU A 430 -2.78 6.23 -26.28
C GLU A 430 -3.91 6.42 -27.30
N GLN A 431 -4.93 5.56 -27.27
CA GLN A 431 -6.13 5.72 -28.12
C GLN A 431 -6.89 7.01 -27.79
N LYS A 432 -7.14 7.28 -26.50
CA LYS A 432 -7.86 8.48 -26.08
C LYS A 432 -7.08 9.77 -26.36
N LEU A 433 -5.76 9.76 -26.21
CA LEU A 433 -4.89 10.86 -26.57
C LEU A 433 -4.92 11.12 -28.08
N LEU A 434 -4.91 10.05 -28.90
CA LEU A 434 -5.03 10.15 -30.35
C LEU A 434 -6.39 10.75 -30.75
N GLU A 435 -7.48 10.36 -30.09
CA GLU A 435 -8.81 10.93 -30.28
C GLU A 435 -8.86 12.42 -29.92
N GLN A 436 -8.26 12.82 -28.79
CA GLN A 436 -8.16 14.23 -28.39
C GLN A 436 -7.29 15.03 -29.37
N GLN A 437 -6.12 14.52 -29.76
CA GLN A 437 -5.27 15.17 -30.76
C GLN A 437 -5.98 15.34 -32.10
N LYS A 438 -6.73 14.32 -32.54
CA LYS A 438 -7.57 14.39 -33.75
C LYS A 438 -8.64 15.47 -33.60
N PHE A 439 -9.29 15.59 -32.43
CA PHE A 439 -10.24 16.66 -32.15
C PHE A 439 -9.58 18.04 -32.27
N TYR A 440 -8.50 18.30 -31.52
CA TYR A 440 -7.85 19.61 -31.49
C TYR A 440 -7.29 20.02 -32.84
N THR A 441 -6.71 19.07 -33.59
CA THR A 441 -6.22 19.34 -34.95
C THR A 441 -7.37 19.77 -35.88
N ASN A 442 -8.50 19.06 -35.83
CA ASN A 442 -9.67 19.42 -36.62
C ASN A 442 -10.28 20.76 -36.19
N TYR A 443 -10.39 20.98 -34.88
CA TYR A 443 -10.99 22.20 -34.33
C TYR A 443 -10.12 23.43 -34.60
N ALA A 444 -8.80 23.34 -34.46
CA ALA A 444 -7.87 24.41 -34.78
C ALA A 444 -7.97 24.82 -36.25
N GLN A 445 -8.04 23.85 -37.16
CA GLN A 445 -8.23 24.13 -38.59
C GLN A 445 -9.58 24.80 -38.88
N LEU A 446 -10.67 24.29 -38.28
CA LEU A 446 -11.99 24.90 -38.40
C LEU A 446 -12.00 26.35 -37.89
N TYR A 447 -11.32 26.60 -36.79
CA TYR A 447 -11.22 27.93 -36.20
C TYR A 447 -10.38 28.87 -37.09
N ALA A 448 -9.23 28.41 -37.60
CA ALA A 448 -8.42 29.17 -38.54
C ALA A 448 -9.19 29.52 -39.84
N ASP A 449 -9.97 28.58 -40.37
CA ASP A 449 -10.82 28.83 -41.54
C ASP A 449 -11.98 29.80 -41.20
N PHE A 450 -12.50 29.75 -39.98
CA PHE A 450 -13.49 30.71 -39.48
C PHE A 450 -12.91 32.12 -39.37
N GLU A 451 -11.70 32.28 -38.84
CA GLU A 451 -10.98 33.56 -38.76
C GLU A 451 -10.61 34.10 -40.14
N ALA A 452 -10.25 33.22 -41.08
CA ALA A 452 -9.98 33.56 -42.48
C ALA A 452 -11.26 33.86 -43.30
N GLU A 453 -12.42 33.98 -42.64
CA GLU A 453 -13.74 34.24 -43.24
C GLU A 453 -14.23 33.16 -44.23
N LYS A 454 -13.67 31.94 -44.18
CA LYS A 454 -14.07 30.81 -45.04
C LYS A 454 -15.28 30.05 -44.47
N TYR A 455 -16.36 30.76 -44.18
CA TYR A 455 -17.50 30.20 -43.44
C TYR A 455 -18.18 29.01 -44.13
N SER A 456 -18.25 29.01 -45.47
CA SER A 456 -18.80 27.88 -46.23
C SER A 456 -17.94 26.60 -46.12
N ASP A 457 -16.63 26.74 -45.93
CA ASP A 457 -15.72 25.61 -45.74
C ASP A 457 -15.84 25.05 -44.32
N VAL A 458 -15.96 25.93 -43.33
CA VAL A 458 -16.22 25.56 -41.93
C VAL A 458 -17.51 24.75 -41.80
N ILE A 459 -18.61 25.20 -42.43
CA ILE A 459 -19.90 24.50 -42.36
C ILE A 459 -19.79 23.10 -42.94
N ARG A 460 -19.25 22.96 -44.17
CA ARG A 460 -19.08 21.66 -44.84
C ARG A 460 -18.20 20.70 -44.05
N LYS A 461 -17.11 21.21 -43.46
CA LYS A 461 -16.18 20.39 -42.69
C LYS A 461 -16.78 19.98 -41.33
N VAL A 462 -17.57 20.84 -40.69
CA VAL A 462 -18.32 20.47 -39.49
C VAL A 462 -19.37 19.41 -39.79
N ASP A 463 -20.15 19.54 -40.88
CA ASP A 463 -21.13 18.53 -41.27
C ASP A 463 -20.44 17.16 -41.44
N SER A 464 -19.33 17.13 -42.18
CA SER A 464 -18.54 15.90 -42.35
C SER A 464 -18.00 15.32 -41.04
N LEU A 465 -17.65 16.15 -40.06
CA LEU A 465 -17.15 15.69 -38.76
C LEU A 465 -18.29 15.19 -37.88
N LEU A 466 -19.47 15.81 -37.94
CA LEU A 466 -20.63 15.38 -37.15
C LEU A 466 -21.23 14.07 -37.66
N ASP A 467 -21.04 13.75 -38.95
CA ASP A 467 -21.41 12.46 -39.54
C ASP A 467 -20.49 11.29 -39.10
N GLU A 468 -19.30 11.57 -38.54
CA GLU A 468 -18.47 10.54 -37.91
C GLU A 468 -19.07 10.12 -36.55
N ASP A 469 -19.32 8.83 -36.32
CA ASP A 469 -19.99 8.33 -35.08
C ASP A 469 -19.12 8.44 -33.80
N ASN A 470 -17.83 8.73 -33.91
CA ASN A 470 -16.87 8.53 -32.83
C ASN A 470 -16.62 9.74 -31.91
N TRP A 471 -17.32 10.87 -32.11
CA TRP A 471 -17.09 12.06 -31.30
C TRP A 471 -17.91 12.07 -30.01
N GLU A 472 -17.23 12.32 -28.87
CA GLU A 472 -17.90 12.61 -27.60
C GLU A 472 -18.87 13.80 -27.72
N ILE A 473 -19.90 13.81 -26.86
CA ILE A 473 -20.91 14.88 -26.79
C ILE A 473 -20.27 16.26 -26.60
N SER A 474 -19.19 16.34 -25.82
CA SER A 474 -18.40 17.54 -25.55
C SER A 474 -17.70 18.10 -26.80
N HIS A 475 -17.30 17.25 -27.73
CA HIS A 475 -16.66 17.63 -28.99
C HIS A 475 -17.70 18.02 -30.04
N ARG A 476 -18.78 17.24 -30.14
CA ARG A 476 -19.91 17.53 -31.02
C ARG A 476 -20.56 18.88 -30.69
N SER A 477 -20.69 19.23 -29.41
CA SER A 477 -21.21 20.53 -28.98
C SER A 477 -20.35 21.69 -29.49
N LYS A 478 -19.01 21.58 -29.40
CA LYS A 478 -18.05 22.58 -29.88
C LYS A 478 -18.10 22.77 -31.40
N PHE A 479 -18.16 21.67 -32.17
CA PHE A 479 -18.30 21.75 -33.63
C PHE A 479 -19.62 22.41 -34.04
N SER A 480 -20.74 21.91 -33.49
CA SER A 480 -22.09 22.42 -33.80
C SER A 480 -22.23 23.91 -33.43
N TYR A 481 -21.62 24.32 -32.31
CA TYR A 481 -21.62 25.71 -31.88
C TYR A 481 -20.82 26.60 -32.84
N LEU A 482 -19.60 26.22 -33.24
CA LEU A 482 -18.82 26.99 -34.22
C LEU A 482 -19.53 27.09 -35.58
N GLN A 483 -20.18 26.02 -36.02
CA GLN A 483 -20.99 25.99 -37.24
C GLN A 483 -22.18 26.97 -37.17
N ALA A 484 -22.84 27.09 -36.02
CA ALA A 484 -23.93 28.05 -35.85
C ALA A 484 -23.47 29.49 -36.11
N PHE A 485 -22.29 29.88 -35.63
CA PHE A 485 -21.71 31.19 -35.93
C PHE A 485 -21.32 31.35 -37.40
N ALA A 486 -20.75 30.30 -38.02
CA ALA A 486 -20.40 30.35 -39.44
C ALA A 486 -21.65 30.57 -40.30
N LEU A 487 -22.76 29.90 -39.99
CA LEU A 487 -24.06 30.12 -40.62
C LEU A 487 -24.56 31.55 -40.42
N GLY A 488 -24.37 32.13 -39.24
CA GLY A 488 -24.75 33.51 -38.94
C GLY A 488 -24.01 34.56 -39.80
N HIS A 489 -22.79 34.28 -40.24
CA HIS A 489 -22.02 35.19 -41.10
C HIS A 489 -22.40 35.15 -42.58
N ILE A 490 -23.11 34.12 -43.04
CA ILE A 490 -23.49 33.95 -44.46
C ILE A 490 -24.99 33.83 -44.71
N HIS A 491 -25.81 33.72 -43.65
CA HIS A 491 -27.26 33.62 -43.74
C HIS A 491 -27.99 34.64 -42.84
N PRO A 492 -29.28 34.90 -43.11
CA PRO A 492 -30.13 35.73 -42.26
C PRO A 492 -30.34 35.15 -40.86
N VAL A 493 -30.82 35.99 -39.94
CA VAL A 493 -30.97 35.69 -38.50
C VAL A 493 -31.75 34.42 -38.19
N ASP A 494 -32.78 34.08 -38.96
CA ASP A 494 -33.57 32.87 -38.72
C ASP A 494 -32.75 31.58 -38.90
N SER A 495 -31.69 31.59 -39.70
CA SER A 495 -30.79 30.44 -39.85
C SER A 495 -29.84 30.29 -38.65
N LEU A 496 -29.34 31.41 -38.13
CA LEU A 496 -28.55 31.43 -36.90
C LEU A 496 -29.36 30.97 -35.69
N ILE A 497 -30.61 31.44 -35.56
CA ILE A 497 -31.53 31.04 -34.49
C ILE A 497 -31.74 29.53 -34.51
N ARG A 498 -32.12 28.95 -35.66
CA ARG A 498 -32.33 27.50 -35.79
C ARG A 498 -31.09 26.69 -35.42
N ALA A 499 -29.90 27.14 -35.86
CA ALA A 499 -28.65 26.45 -35.55
C ALA A 499 -28.33 26.49 -34.05
N LEU A 500 -28.47 27.64 -33.39
CA LEU A 500 -28.26 27.75 -31.95
C LEU A 500 -29.33 26.99 -31.14
N GLU A 501 -30.57 26.90 -31.64
CA GLU A 501 -31.61 26.08 -31.02
C GLU A 501 -31.28 24.60 -31.07
N ASN A 502 -30.74 24.12 -32.19
CA ASN A 502 -30.24 22.76 -32.31
C ASN A 502 -29.13 22.50 -31.27
N VAL A 503 -28.14 23.40 -31.16
CA VAL A 503 -27.06 23.27 -30.16
C VAL A 503 -27.62 23.25 -28.73
N ARG A 504 -28.57 24.13 -28.42
CA ARG A 504 -29.21 24.19 -27.10
C ARG A 504 -29.98 22.90 -26.77
N GLN A 505 -30.76 22.37 -27.72
CA GLN A 505 -31.60 21.20 -27.50
C GLN A 505 -30.77 19.92 -27.34
N ASN A 506 -29.76 19.75 -28.20
CA ASN A 506 -28.97 18.53 -28.25
C ASN A 506 -27.83 18.51 -27.21
N TYR A 507 -27.38 19.67 -26.71
CA TYR A 507 -26.20 19.77 -25.84
C TYR A 507 -26.43 20.62 -24.58
N ILE A 508 -27.64 20.60 -24.00
CA ILE A 508 -28.03 21.49 -22.88
C ILE A 508 -27.12 21.42 -21.64
N HIS A 509 -26.49 20.28 -21.39
CA HIS A 509 -25.59 20.06 -20.25
C HIS A 509 -24.14 20.49 -20.51
N THR A 510 -23.83 20.99 -21.71
CA THR A 510 -22.48 21.43 -22.09
C THR A 510 -22.31 22.96 -21.94
N PRO A 511 -21.07 23.46 -21.80
CA PRO A 511 -20.80 24.89 -21.84
C PRO A 511 -21.32 25.57 -23.12
N GLU A 512 -21.22 24.90 -24.27
CA GLU A 512 -21.68 25.40 -25.57
C GLU A 512 -23.20 25.49 -25.63
N GLY A 513 -23.93 24.49 -25.13
CA GLY A 513 -25.39 24.54 -25.03
C GLY A 513 -25.88 25.67 -24.12
N ASN A 514 -25.19 25.87 -22.99
CA ASN A 514 -25.44 27.01 -22.11
C ASN A 514 -25.16 28.34 -22.79
N ARG A 515 -24.03 28.49 -23.51
CA ARG A 515 -23.71 29.69 -24.29
C ARG A 515 -24.73 29.93 -25.40
N ALA A 516 -25.13 28.89 -26.13
CA ALA A 516 -26.15 28.97 -27.17
C ALA A 516 -27.49 29.48 -26.62
N ASN A 517 -27.91 29.01 -25.45
CA ASN A 517 -29.11 29.53 -24.77
C ASN A 517 -29.00 31.04 -24.47
N HIS A 518 -27.84 31.51 -24.00
CA HIS A 518 -27.62 32.94 -23.76
C HIS A 518 -27.68 33.76 -25.05
N HIS A 519 -27.02 33.30 -26.12
CA HIS A 519 -27.05 34.00 -27.42
C HIS A 519 -28.45 34.01 -28.04
N LEU A 520 -29.20 32.91 -27.96
CA LEU A 520 -30.58 32.85 -28.41
C LEU A 520 -31.44 33.91 -27.73
N ARG A 521 -31.37 34.01 -26.40
CA ARG A 521 -32.11 35.04 -25.66
C ARG A 521 -31.76 36.45 -26.14
N PHE A 522 -30.47 36.74 -26.33
CA PHE A 522 -30.03 38.05 -26.81
C PHE A 522 -30.54 38.34 -28.24
N ILE A 523 -30.40 37.39 -29.16
CA ILE A 523 -30.81 37.55 -30.56
C ILE A 523 -32.33 37.70 -30.65
N ILE A 524 -33.10 36.92 -29.91
CA ILE A 524 -34.57 36.99 -29.91
C ILE A 524 -35.05 38.35 -29.36
N ASN A 525 -34.45 38.83 -28.25
CA ASN A 525 -34.81 40.12 -27.67
C ASN A 525 -34.47 41.32 -28.56
N ASN A 526 -33.51 41.16 -29.48
CA ASN A 526 -33.08 42.21 -30.42
C ASN A 526 -33.42 41.85 -31.88
N LYS A 527 -34.39 40.94 -32.11
CA LYS A 527 -34.59 40.31 -33.42
C LYS A 527 -34.81 41.32 -34.54
N SER A 528 -35.57 42.38 -34.29
CA SER A 528 -35.88 43.44 -35.26
C SER A 528 -34.64 44.16 -35.81
N ASP A 529 -33.54 44.21 -35.06
CA ASP A 529 -32.28 44.80 -35.54
C ASP A 529 -31.46 43.81 -36.36
N PHE A 530 -31.50 42.53 -36.02
CA PHE A 530 -30.85 41.48 -36.81
C PHE A 530 -31.56 41.22 -38.14
N GLU A 531 -32.89 41.35 -38.20
CA GLU A 531 -33.70 41.19 -39.43
C GLU A 531 -33.39 42.25 -40.49
N LYS A 532 -32.88 43.43 -40.08
CA LYS A 532 -32.46 44.49 -41.01
C LYS A 532 -31.16 44.15 -41.74
N ARG A 533 -30.41 43.15 -41.28
CA ARG A 533 -29.10 42.80 -41.82
C ARG A 533 -29.23 41.75 -42.93
N LYS A 534 -28.39 41.86 -43.95
CA LYS A 534 -28.25 40.84 -45.00
C LYS A 534 -27.78 39.49 -44.42
N PHE A 535 -26.88 39.54 -43.45
CA PHE A 535 -26.35 38.40 -42.70
C PHE A 535 -26.52 38.67 -41.22
N ALA A 536 -26.85 37.65 -40.43
CA ALA A 536 -27.17 37.80 -39.01
C ALA A 536 -26.02 38.45 -38.22
N LEU A 537 -24.80 38.01 -38.51
CA LEU A 537 -23.57 38.48 -37.88
C LEU A 537 -22.78 39.34 -38.86
N GLU A 538 -22.52 40.58 -38.46
CA GLU A 538 -21.70 41.50 -39.25
C GLU A 538 -20.21 41.12 -39.15
N LYS A 539 -19.45 41.49 -40.18
CA LYS A 539 -17.99 41.33 -40.18
C LYS A 539 -17.39 42.30 -39.18
N SER A 540 -17.14 41.86 -37.95
CA SER A 540 -16.41 42.69 -37.01
C SER A 540 -14.93 42.69 -37.38
N ARG A 541 -14.32 43.85 -37.60
CA ARG A 541 -12.91 44.03 -37.24
C ARG A 541 -12.84 44.08 -35.72
N GLY A 542 -12.72 42.91 -35.08
CA GLY A 542 -12.29 42.80 -33.68
C GLY A 542 -13.37 42.71 -32.58
N LEU A 543 -14.40 41.87 -32.73
CA LEU A 543 -15.30 41.53 -31.60
C LEU A 543 -15.12 40.11 -31.01
N PHE A 544 -14.11 39.36 -31.46
CA PHE A 544 -13.63 38.18 -30.74
C PHE A 544 -12.28 38.49 -30.09
N GLN A 545 -12.27 39.33 -29.07
CA GLN A 545 -11.17 39.28 -28.10
C GLN A 545 -11.48 38.16 -27.10
N MET A 546 -11.57 36.92 -27.60
CA MET A 546 -11.40 35.75 -26.75
C MET A 546 -9.91 35.53 -26.60
N LYS A 547 -9.41 35.85 -25.40
CA LYS A 547 -8.08 35.47 -24.96
C LYS A 547 -8.04 33.95 -24.82
N GLU A 548 -7.63 33.28 -25.89
CA GLU A 548 -7.07 31.93 -25.88
C GLU A 548 -6.01 31.88 -26.98
N MET A 549 -4.77 32.14 -26.57
CA MET A 549 -3.59 31.80 -27.35
C MET A 549 -3.12 30.46 -26.80
N GLU A 550 -3.65 29.37 -27.34
CA GLU A 550 -2.98 28.07 -27.35
C GLU A 550 -2.97 27.55 -28.78
N LEU A 551 -1.81 26.98 -29.15
CA LEU A 551 -1.37 26.56 -30.48
C LEU A 551 -0.96 27.70 -31.44
N ASN A 552 0.28 28.18 -31.24
CA ASN A 552 1.08 28.69 -32.34
C ASN A 552 2.03 27.55 -32.79
N VAL A 553 1.58 26.73 -33.75
CA VAL A 553 2.38 25.61 -34.30
C VAL A 553 3.41 26.11 -35.33
N ASP A 554 3.31 27.35 -35.81
CA ASP A 554 4.17 27.86 -36.88
C ASP A 554 5.45 28.59 -36.45
N THR A 555 5.69 28.83 -35.14
CA THR A 555 6.98 29.37 -34.69
C THR A 555 8.06 28.32 -34.43
N LEU A 556 7.76 27.02 -34.59
CA LEU A 556 8.69 25.92 -34.33
C LEU A 556 9.55 25.51 -35.55
N ALA A 557 9.29 26.06 -36.75
CA ALA A 557 10.01 25.64 -37.96
C ALA A 557 10.99 26.68 -38.54
N SER A 558 11.04 27.93 -38.03
CA SER A 558 11.86 28.97 -38.66
C SER A 558 12.42 30.02 -37.70
N ASN A 559 13.28 29.60 -36.76
CA ASN A 559 14.19 30.53 -36.11
C ASN A 559 15.65 30.00 -36.18
N PRO A 560 16.60 30.69 -36.84
CA PRO A 560 17.96 30.19 -37.07
C PRO A 560 18.88 30.21 -35.83
N HIS A 561 18.33 30.37 -34.62
CA HIS A 561 19.09 30.44 -33.37
C HIS A 561 18.86 29.22 -32.46
N THR A 562 18.65 28.05 -33.07
CA THR A 562 18.62 26.76 -32.35
C THR A 562 20.01 26.14 -32.13
N ARG A 563 21.11 26.83 -32.46
CA ARG A 563 22.47 26.29 -32.26
C ARG A 563 23.18 26.71 -30.96
N ASP A 564 22.73 27.74 -30.25
CA ASP A 564 23.41 28.23 -29.03
C ASP A 564 22.64 28.02 -27.72
N LEU A 565 21.52 27.28 -27.74
CA LEU A 565 20.72 26.97 -26.53
C LEU A 565 21.11 25.63 -25.85
N GLN A 566 22.27 25.05 -26.17
CA GLN A 566 22.69 23.74 -25.66
C GLN A 566 23.05 23.67 -24.15
N ASN A 567 22.82 24.72 -23.35
CA ASN A 567 23.31 24.75 -21.96
C ASN A 567 22.35 25.26 -20.87
N ILE A 568 21.04 25.45 -21.12
CA ILE A 568 20.11 25.97 -20.09
C ILE A 568 18.80 25.16 -19.95
N GLY A 569 18.66 23.99 -20.59
CA GLY A 569 17.47 23.14 -20.43
C GLY A 569 17.85 21.70 -20.20
N THR A 570 17.36 21.11 -19.11
CA THR A 570 17.57 19.71 -18.77
C THR A 570 16.88 18.82 -19.81
N PHE A 571 17.63 17.93 -20.46
CA PHE A 571 17.13 16.99 -21.47
C PHE A 571 16.12 16.03 -20.84
N ILE A 572 14.91 15.96 -21.40
CA ILE A 572 13.97 14.85 -21.14
C ILE A 572 14.20 13.78 -22.22
N GLU A 573 14.77 12.63 -21.86
CA GLU A 573 14.69 11.44 -22.70
C GLU A 573 13.35 10.70 -22.53
N TYR A 574 12.92 10.03 -23.60
CA TYR A 574 11.56 9.59 -23.92
C TYR A 574 10.96 8.45 -23.07
N GLU A 575 11.43 8.22 -21.84
CA GLU A 575 11.00 7.09 -20.99
C GLU A 575 10.18 7.48 -19.74
N LEU A 576 9.79 8.74 -19.58
CA LEU A 576 8.95 9.16 -18.46
C LEU A 576 7.51 8.63 -18.58
N PRO A 577 6.84 8.26 -17.45
CA PRO A 577 5.49 7.70 -17.46
C PRO A 577 4.48 8.60 -18.19
N LYS A 578 3.93 8.15 -19.32
CA LYS A 578 2.97 8.96 -20.10
C LYS A 578 1.68 9.29 -19.33
N LEU A 579 1.37 8.49 -18.30
CA LEU A 579 0.09 8.43 -17.58
C LEU A 579 0.14 9.01 -16.15
N GLU A 580 0.80 10.15 -15.97
CA GLU A 580 0.83 10.84 -14.67
C GLU A 580 0.63 12.34 -14.88
N PRO A 581 -0.10 13.03 -13.98
CA PRO A 581 -0.04 14.48 -13.93
C PRO A 581 1.36 14.91 -13.50
N TYR A 582 1.85 16.04 -13.99
CA TYR A 582 3.23 16.48 -13.79
C TYR A 582 3.32 17.81 -13.05
N TYR A 583 4.43 17.98 -12.32
CA TYR A 583 4.89 19.30 -11.90
C TYR A 583 6.11 19.70 -12.71
N PHE A 584 6.21 20.98 -13.04
CA PHE A 584 7.47 21.61 -13.37
C PHE A 584 8.08 22.15 -12.07
N VAL A 585 9.33 21.79 -11.79
CA VAL A 585 9.99 22.11 -10.53
C VAL A 585 11.25 22.91 -10.79
N VAL A 586 11.42 24.00 -10.04
CA VAL A 586 12.69 24.73 -9.91
C VAL A 586 13.28 24.40 -8.54
N MET A 587 14.39 23.67 -8.52
CA MET A 587 15.07 23.21 -7.31
C MET A 587 16.31 24.06 -7.03
N ILE A 588 16.46 24.51 -5.78
CA ILE A 588 17.58 25.35 -5.32
C ILE A 588 18.16 24.74 -4.05
N GLU A 589 19.43 24.35 -4.11
CA GLU A 589 20.18 23.73 -3.01
C GLU A 589 20.72 24.78 -2.02
N ASN A 590 19.86 25.66 -1.52
CA ASN A 590 20.22 26.61 -0.48
C ASN A 590 18.98 27.06 0.31
N PRO A 591 18.88 26.70 1.61
CA PRO A 591 17.71 26.99 2.44
C PRO A 591 17.61 28.46 2.85
N ARG A 592 18.65 29.28 2.63
CA ARG A 592 18.71 30.69 3.05
C ARG A 592 18.41 31.68 1.94
N VAL A 593 18.20 31.22 0.71
CA VAL A 593 17.87 32.10 -0.42
C VAL A 593 16.41 32.50 -0.34
N ASN A 594 16.13 33.80 -0.49
CA ASN A 594 14.76 34.30 -0.52
C ASN A 594 14.14 34.08 -1.91
N LEU A 595 13.25 33.10 -2.01
CA LEU A 595 12.56 32.75 -3.26
C LEU A 595 11.20 33.41 -3.44
N VAL A 596 10.78 34.27 -2.51
CA VAL A 596 9.50 35.00 -2.63
C VAL A 596 9.44 35.84 -3.92
N PRO A 597 10.50 36.58 -4.33
CA PRO A 597 10.48 37.32 -5.59
C PRO A 597 10.38 36.41 -6.83
N SER A 598 11.11 35.28 -6.83
CA SER A 598 11.07 34.29 -7.92
C SER A 598 9.70 33.62 -8.03
N ARG A 599 9.10 33.23 -6.89
CA ARG A 599 7.75 32.68 -6.83
C ARG A 599 6.71 33.68 -7.35
N TYR A 600 6.83 34.94 -6.96
CA TYR A 600 5.94 36.01 -7.43
C TYR A 600 6.06 36.23 -8.94
N ALA A 601 7.29 36.23 -9.47
CA ALA A 601 7.55 36.37 -10.91
C ALA A 601 6.95 35.20 -11.71
N ILE A 602 7.07 33.97 -11.21
CA ILE A 602 6.39 32.78 -11.76
C ILE A 602 4.87 32.98 -11.73
N GLY A 603 4.31 33.45 -10.62
CA GLY A 603 2.87 33.74 -10.51
C GLY A 603 2.39 34.85 -11.47
N GLN A 604 3.25 35.80 -11.83
CA GLN A 604 2.93 36.81 -12.86
C GLN A 604 3.00 36.22 -14.27
N PHE A 605 4.01 35.39 -14.55
CA PHE A 605 4.15 34.67 -15.80
C PHE A 605 2.91 33.80 -16.07
N LEU A 606 2.46 33.04 -15.08
CA LEU A 606 1.24 32.24 -15.13
C LEU A 606 -0.01 33.09 -15.36
N ARG A 607 -0.22 34.17 -14.60
CA ARG A 607 -1.40 35.03 -14.78
C ARG A 607 -1.44 35.74 -16.13
N THR A 608 -0.28 35.99 -16.73
CA THR A 608 -0.20 36.70 -18.01
C THR A 608 -0.44 35.72 -19.18
N ARG A 609 0.20 34.54 -19.13
CA ARG A 609 0.26 33.59 -20.25
C ARG A 609 -0.64 32.35 -20.12
N TYR A 610 -1.07 31.99 -18.91
CA TYR A 610 -1.86 30.80 -18.59
C TYR A 610 -3.08 31.13 -17.71
N ALA A 611 -3.69 32.31 -17.93
CA ALA A 611 -4.75 32.86 -17.07
C ALA A 611 -5.98 31.95 -16.90
N ASN A 612 -6.28 31.12 -17.91
CA ASN A 612 -7.46 30.26 -17.94
C ASN A 612 -7.14 28.79 -17.57
N SER A 613 -5.87 28.44 -17.41
CA SER A 613 -5.43 27.05 -17.21
C SER A 613 -5.49 26.60 -15.74
N GLY A 614 -5.75 27.52 -14.80
CA GLY A 614 -5.87 27.19 -13.37
C GLY A 614 -4.58 26.73 -12.68
N TYR A 615 -3.42 26.82 -13.34
CA TYR A 615 -2.15 26.33 -12.80
C TYR A 615 -1.73 27.10 -11.54
N GLY A 616 -1.51 26.33 -10.47
CA GLY A 616 -0.99 26.81 -9.20
C GLY A 616 0.53 26.85 -9.18
N HIS A 617 1.07 27.54 -8.17
CA HIS A 617 2.49 27.52 -7.88
C HIS A 617 2.73 27.59 -6.37
N SER A 618 3.63 26.77 -5.85
CA SER A 618 3.93 26.70 -4.42
C SER A 618 5.43 26.67 -4.15
N LEU A 619 5.82 27.13 -2.96
CA LEU A 619 7.18 27.02 -2.45
C LEU A 619 7.16 25.93 -1.37
N SER A 620 8.06 24.96 -1.48
CA SER A 620 8.20 23.85 -0.55
C SER A 620 9.66 23.66 -0.15
N PHE A 621 9.88 22.98 0.97
CA PHE A 621 11.19 22.64 1.50
C PHE A 621 11.37 21.13 1.48
N LEU A 622 12.55 20.67 1.07
CA LEU A 622 12.92 19.26 1.07
C LEU A 622 14.08 19.07 2.06
N GLY A 623 13.75 18.62 3.26
CA GLY A 623 14.67 18.64 4.42
C GLY A 623 15.13 20.06 4.77
N ASP A 624 16.33 20.18 5.34
CA ASP A 624 16.88 21.46 5.83
C ASP A 624 17.75 22.21 4.81
N SER A 625 17.93 21.67 3.60
CA SER A 625 18.97 22.14 2.67
C SER A 625 18.48 22.53 1.27
N VAL A 626 17.24 22.18 0.90
CA VAL A 626 16.71 22.38 -0.46
C VAL A 626 15.37 23.10 -0.42
N GLN A 627 15.21 24.11 -1.28
CA GLN A 627 13.94 24.77 -1.57
C GLN A 627 13.49 24.42 -2.99
N MET A 628 12.19 24.24 -3.19
CA MET A 628 11.59 23.93 -4.48
C MET A 628 10.41 24.85 -4.78
N ILE A 629 10.37 25.42 -5.97
CA ILE A 629 9.16 26.04 -6.51
C ILE A 629 8.53 25.07 -7.50
N SER A 630 7.34 24.57 -7.20
CA SER A 630 6.58 23.72 -8.13
C SER A 630 5.47 24.52 -8.82
N VAL A 631 5.23 24.18 -10.08
CA VAL A 631 4.21 24.77 -10.95
C VAL A 631 3.40 23.65 -11.60
N GLY A 632 2.07 23.78 -11.60
CA GLY A 632 1.15 22.75 -12.08
C GLY A 632 -0.13 22.67 -11.23
N VAL A 633 -0.86 21.55 -11.22
CA VAL A 633 -0.54 20.25 -11.85
C VAL A 633 -0.84 20.28 -13.36
N PHE A 634 0.10 19.81 -14.19
CA PHE A 634 -0.10 19.60 -15.62
C PHE A 634 -0.72 18.22 -15.89
N GLU A 635 -1.64 18.14 -16.83
CA GLU A 635 -2.45 16.94 -17.05
C GLU A 635 -1.69 15.81 -17.77
N SER A 636 -0.58 16.13 -18.45
CA SER A 636 0.27 15.13 -19.12
C SER A 636 1.73 15.59 -19.21
N LEU A 637 2.61 14.65 -19.54
CA LEU A 637 4.02 14.93 -19.82
C LEU A 637 4.16 15.95 -20.97
N ASP A 638 3.32 15.87 -21.99
CA ASP A 638 3.38 16.78 -23.14
C ASP A 638 2.97 18.21 -22.77
N VAL A 639 1.96 18.36 -21.90
CA VAL A 639 1.56 19.68 -21.37
C VAL A 639 2.66 20.26 -20.49
N ALA A 640 3.29 19.44 -19.65
CA ALA A 640 4.42 19.87 -18.82
C ALA A 640 5.65 20.26 -19.66
N LYS A 641 5.96 19.50 -20.71
CA LYS A 641 7.03 19.80 -21.67
C LYS A 641 6.76 21.11 -22.43
N ASN A 642 5.51 21.32 -22.86
CA ASN A 642 5.11 22.55 -23.52
C ASN A 642 5.29 23.74 -22.56
N PHE A 643 4.78 23.64 -21.33
CA PHE A 643 4.99 24.66 -20.31
C PHE A 643 6.48 24.96 -20.06
N GLU A 644 7.29 23.92 -19.88
CA GLU A 644 8.74 24.03 -19.68
C GLU A 644 9.40 24.79 -20.84
N SER A 645 9.13 24.38 -22.08
CA SER A 645 9.70 25.03 -23.27
C SER A 645 9.38 26.52 -23.34
N ASN A 646 8.22 26.94 -22.83
CA ASN A 646 7.77 28.32 -22.82
C ASN A 646 8.33 29.15 -21.67
N ILE A 647 8.70 28.54 -20.54
CA ILE A 647 9.21 29.26 -19.36
C ILE A 647 10.74 29.29 -19.28
N VAL A 648 11.44 28.26 -19.80
CA VAL A 648 12.90 28.10 -19.66
C VAL A 648 13.68 29.32 -20.17
N GLY A 649 13.29 29.88 -21.31
CA GLY A 649 13.94 31.08 -21.86
C GLY A 649 13.79 32.34 -21.01
N PHE A 650 12.84 32.39 -20.08
CA PHE A 650 12.60 33.50 -19.17
C PHE A 650 13.15 33.26 -17.75
N LEU A 651 13.60 32.04 -17.44
CA LEU A 651 14.10 31.69 -16.10
C LEU A 651 15.24 32.59 -15.60
N PRO A 652 16.21 33.03 -16.42
CA PRO A 652 17.24 33.98 -15.97
C PRO A 652 16.68 35.30 -15.43
N GLU A 653 15.56 35.76 -15.98
CA GLU A 653 14.90 37.00 -15.56
C GLU A 653 13.91 36.76 -14.41
N ILE A 654 13.28 35.59 -14.38
CA ILE A 654 12.27 35.19 -13.40
C ILE A 654 12.92 34.76 -12.07
N ILE A 655 13.97 33.95 -12.12
CA ILE A 655 14.66 33.40 -10.95
C ILE A 655 15.72 34.40 -10.50
N LYS A 656 15.51 35.02 -9.33
CA LYS A 656 16.43 36.00 -8.74
C LYS A 656 17.65 35.34 -8.05
N VAL A 657 18.12 34.24 -8.62
CA VAL A 657 19.28 33.44 -8.20
C VAL A 657 20.08 33.11 -9.45
N GLY A 658 21.41 33.22 -9.40
CA GLY A 658 22.24 32.98 -10.59
C GLY A 658 22.02 31.59 -11.20
N GLU A 659 22.05 31.50 -12.53
CA GLU A 659 21.72 30.29 -13.32
C GLU A 659 22.43 29.00 -12.86
N LYS A 660 23.68 29.11 -12.37
CA LYS A 660 24.44 27.96 -11.84
C LYS A 660 23.98 27.45 -10.47
N LYS A 661 22.92 28.01 -9.90
CA LYS A 661 22.45 27.72 -8.52
C LYS A 661 21.04 27.14 -8.46
N TYR A 662 20.41 26.89 -9.60
CA TYR A 662 19.12 26.23 -9.67
C TYR A 662 19.09 25.18 -10.77
N THR A 663 18.27 24.16 -10.58
CA THR A 663 18.03 23.09 -11.56
C THR A 663 16.54 23.03 -11.84
N THR A 664 16.15 22.78 -13.09
CA THR A 664 14.75 22.58 -13.45
C THR A 664 14.50 21.19 -13.98
N PHE A 665 13.32 20.65 -13.70
CA PHE A 665 12.91 19.34 -14.22
C PHE A 665 11.40 19.19 -14.16
N VAL A 666 10.91 18.29 -15.00
CA VAL A 666 9.54 17.79 -14.96
C VAL A 666 9.51 16.50 -14.15
N ILE A 667 8.55 16.36 -13.23
CA ILE A 667 8.44 15.20 -12.34
C ILE A 667 6.97 14.78 -12.20
N PRO A 668 6.66 13.48 -12.22
CA PRO A 668 5.30 13.03 -11.97
C PRO A 668 4.80 13.41 -10.59
N LYS A 669 3.52 13.74 -10.49
CA LYS A 669 2.83 14.13 -9.25
C LYS A 669 2.97 13.05 -8.18
N SER A 670 2.79 11.78 -8.54
CA SER A 670 2.96 10.62 -7.67
C SER A 670 4.36 10.57 -7.04
N THR A 671 5.39 10.73 -7.87
CA THR A 671 6.79 10.72 -7.45
C THR A 671 7.12 11.94 -6.60
N PHE A 672 6.61 13.12 -6.97
CA PHE A 672 6.82 14.37 -6.25
C PHE A 672 6.16 14.37 -4.86
N GLU A 673 4.91 13.91 -4.75
CA GLU A 673 4.14 13.90 -3.49
C GLU A 673 4.63 12.83 -2.50
N LEU A 674 5.25 11.74 -2.99
CA LEU A 674 5.87 10.71 -2.16
C LEU A 674 7.31 11.06 -1.73
N SER A 675 7.94 12.04 -2.39
CA SER A 675 9.33 12.42 -2.13
C SER A 675 9.45 13.33 -0.90
N LYS A 676 9.69 12.71 0.27
CA LYS A 676 9.94 13.43 1.53
C LYS A 676 11.42 13.77 1.78
N GLU A 677 12.33 13.18 1.01
CA GLU A 677 13.78 13.36 1.15
C GLU A 677 14.45 13.60 -0.21
N LYS A 678 15.55 14.37 -0.21
CA LYS A 678 16.36 14.68 -1.42
C LYS A 678 16.82 13.41 -2.16
N SER A 679 17.15 12.36 -1.41
CA SER A 679 17.60 11.07 -1.94
C SER A 679 16.61 10.44 -2.95
N HIS A 680 15.31 10.69 -2.83
CA HIS A 680 14.29 10.19 -3.74
C HIS A 680 14.25 10.97 -5.06
N ILE A 681 14.39 12.29 -4.98
CA ILE A 681 14.50 13.17 -6.14
C ILE A 681 15.82 12.91 -6.87
N ASP A 682 16.93 12.78 -6.16
CA ASP A 682 18.24 12.49 -6.77
C ASP A 682 18.22 11.16 -7.53
N LYS A 683 17.60 10.12 -6.98
CA LYS A 683 17.40 8.83 -7.68
C LYS A 683 16.52 8.97 -8.93
N TYR A 684 15.48 9.81 -8.88
CA TYR A 684 14.64 10.09 -10.03
C TYR A 684 15.43 10.81 -11.13
N LEU A 685 16.18 11.85 -10.77
CA LEU A 685 17.04 12.60 -11.70
C LEU A 685 18.13 11.71 -12.30
N GLU A 686 18.77 10.86 -11.48
CA GLU A 686 19.79 9.92 -11.95
C GLU A 686 19.22 8.90 -12.94
N LYS A 687 18.02 8.38 -12.67
CA LYS A 687 17.38 7.36 -13.50
C LYS A 687 16.92 7.87 -14.86
N TYR A 688 16.37 9.09 -14.92
CA TYR A 688 15.65 9.58 -16.11
C TYR A 688 16.28 10.79 -16.80
N ILE A 689 17.22 11.48 -16.15
CA ILE A 689 17.72 12.79 -16.61
C ILE A 689 19.24 12.82 -16.78
N ASN A 690 20.02 12.05 -16.01
CA ASN A 690 21.50 12.06 -16.06
C ASN A 690 22.13 10.96 -16.94
N LYS A 691 21.45 10.46 -17.99
CA LYS A 691 22.07 9.54 -18.95
C LYS A 691 22.74 10.27 -20.11
#